data_AF-A0A9D1ECC7-F1
#
_entry.id   AF-A0A9D1ECC7-F1
#
_cell.length_a   1.000
_cell.length_b   1.000
_cell.length_c   1.000
_cell.angle_alpha   90.00
_cell.angle_beta   90.00
_cell.angle_gamma   90.00
#
_symmetry.space_group_name_H-M   'P 1'
#
loop_
_entity.id
_entity.type
_entity.pdbx_description
1 polymer ?
#
loop_
_entity_poly.entity_id
_entity_poly.type
_entity_poly.pdbx_seq_one_letter_code
_entity_poly.pdbx_strand_id
1 'polypeptide(L)'
;MSKTVIIGGVAGGATAAARLRRLDEKMEIVLLERGDYISYANCGLPYYIGDVIKNRDALLLQTPQGMKDKFRIDVRIQSEVIQIHKEEKFITVREKNGNVYEESYDHLIIATGSSPLKPPIPGIESEGVYTLWNVNDTDKIRGIIDEKQPKTVAIIGGGFIGLEMAENLHKRGIQVSLVEAQNQVMAPLDFEMAQILHENINENDVSLYLGDGVTSFERTGEKIIVTLASQKTIMVDFVILSIGVRPNSQLAREAGLELNQRGGIKVDRSLQTSYPGIWAVGDVIEVEQFVTGKPTMIPLAGPANKQGRIVANNICNLTQEKEEYEGSLGTSVAQVFDLTVASTGLNEKQLKAEGLKKGIDYETVVISQKSHAGYYPMATPLTLKLVFTRKGKILGAQIVGQDGVDKRIDTIATTIRVGGTIETLKKLELAYAPPYSSAKDPVNMAGFVADNYLKGLVSFVMPEEITKDMVLLDVREDMERLAWQIPDSIHIPLGEIRRRMEEIPKDKVIVTYCAVGVRSYNAARILMQNGWNQVRVLAGGTSFYKSFFFQAKEKIQPKEGEQQSHQLEETKSQLEIKKLDCCGLQCPGPIMKVNATMSTMQPGEILKVSATDMGFAADIKNWCQRTGNTFIEKEKQGKEVIVTIQKGEKRKKSQIDKPETLQGKTLVVFDGDLDKVLASFIIANGAAAMGRPVTMFFTFWGLNVLRKQKSVKVNKTMLDKVFAKMMPRGAKKLKLSKMHLFGIGTAMIKNVMKKKQVFSLEELITQAKENGVRLVACTMSMDIMGIHPEELIDGVEFGGVASYLADAEKANVNLFV
;
A
#
# COMPACT_ATOMS: atom_id res chain seq x y z
N MET A 1 17.72 -52.27 17.04
CA MET A 1 17.51 -50.81 17.10
C MET A 1 17.34 -50.35 15.67
N SER A 2 16.34 -49.52 15.37
CA SER A 2 16.20 -48.97 14.02
C SER A 2 17.23 -47.85 13.80
N LYS A 3 17.81 -47.80 12.62
CA LYS A 3 18.74 -46.75 12.18
C LYS A 3 18.11 -45.89 11.10
N THR A 4 18.08 -44.58 11.32
CA THR A 4 17.63 -43.61 10.31
C THR A 4 18.77 -42.72 9.88
N VAL A 5 19.02 -42.67 8.59
CA VAL A 5 20.00 -41.79 7.96
C VAL A 5 19.28 -40.66 7.23
N ILE A 6 19.77 -39.44 7.39
CA ILE A 6 19.16 -38.23 6.83
C ILE A 6 20.20 -37.48 5.99
N ILE A 7 19.86 -37.21 4.73
CA ILE A 7 20.71 -36.50 3.78
C ILE A 7 20.27 -35.04 3.69
N GLY A 8 21.07 -34.12 4.25
CA GLY A 8 20.82 -32.68 4.28
C GLY A 8 20.42 -32.18 5.68
N GLY A 9 21.20 -31.24 6.23
CA GLY A 9 21.15 -30.83 7.63
C GLY A 9 20.44 -29.50 7.94
N VAL A 10 19.61 -29.00 7.02
CA VAL A 10 18.92 -27.70 7.17
C VAL A 10 17.44 -27.89 7.50
N ALA A 11 16.49 -27.24 6.81
CA ALA A 11 15.10 -27.13 7.24
C ALA A 11 14.38 -28.48 7.45
N GLY A 12 14.25 -29.28 6.38
CA GLY A 12 13.53 -30.56 6.43
C GLY A 12 14.25 -31.62 7.27
N GLY A 13 15.55 -31.83 6.99
CA GLY A 13 16.33 -32.88 7.63
C GLY A 13 16.59 -32.65 9.11
N ALA A 14 16.97 -31.42 9.54
CA ALA A 14 17.17 -31.15 10.97
C ALA A 14 15.85 -31.24 11.76
N THR A 15 14.74 -30.82 11.16
CA THR A 15 13.41 -30.97 11.78
C THR A 15 13.04 -32.44 11.97
N ALA A 16 13.25 -33.27 10.95
CA ALA A 16 13.02 -34.70 11.03
C ALA A 16 13.91 -35.33 12.12
N ALA A 17 15.21 -35.04 12.11
CA ALA A 17 16.19 -35.59 13.07
C ALA A 17 15.80 -35.27 14.53
N ALA A 18 15.51 -34.00 14.83
CA ALA A 18 15.12 -33.58 16.16
C ALA A 18 13.76 -34.18 16.58
N ARG A 19 12.83 -34.39 15.65
CA ARG A 19 11.54 -35.03 15.93
C ARG A 19 11.67 -36.53 16.18
N LEU A 20 12.46 -37.24 15.38
CA LEU A 20 12.72 -38.67 15.56
C LEU A 20 13.27 -38.96 16.95
N ARG A 21 14.27 -38.19 17.42
CA ARG A 21 14.79 -38.38 18.77
C ARG A 21 13.71 -38.25 19.85
N ARG A 22 12.83 -37.25 19.74
CA ARG A 22 11.74 -37.04 20.71
C ARG A 22 10.70 -38.16 20.70
N LEU A 23 10.66 -38.98 19.65
CA LEU A 23 9.74 -40.12 19.52
C LEU A 23 10.39 -41.45 19.93
N ASP A 24 11.68 -41.62 19.65
CA ASP A 24 12.43 -42.83 19.99
C ASP A 24 13.83 -42.50 20.53
N GLU A 25 14.04 -42.74 21.81
CA GLU A 25 15.31 -42.54 22.52
C GLU A 25 16.36 -43.64 22.23
N LYS A 26 15.96 -44.75 21.60
CA LYS A 26 16.85 -45.87 21.25
C LYS A 26 17.21 -45.91 19.76
N MET A 27 16.52 -45.14 18.93
CA MET A 27 16.84 -45.02 17.51
C MET A 27 18.24 -44.44 17.30
N GLU A 28 18.99 -45.03 16.38
CA GLU A 28 20.24 -44.46 15.88
C GLU A 28 19.89 -43.47 14.77
N ILE A 29 20.34 -42.22 14.90
CA ILE A 29 20.01 -41.13 13.97
C ILE A 29 21.32 -40.51 13.49
N VAL A 30 21.58 -40.63 12.19
CA VAL A 30 22.75 -40.04 11.52
C VAL A 30 22.27 -38.95 10.56
N LEU A 31 22.80 -37.74 10.70
CA LEU A 31 22.52 -36.59 9.84
C LEU A 31 23.78 -36.21 9.07
N LEU A 32 23.73 -36.34 7.75
CA LEU A 32 24.85 -36.04 6.85
C LEU A 32 24.62 -34.71 6.14
N GLU A 33 25.61 -33.83 6.21
CA GLU A 33 25.60 -32.52 5.54
C GLU A 33 26.90 -32.35 4.76
N ARG A 34 26.80 -32.00 3.47
CA ARG A 34 27.97 -31.79 2.62
C ARG A 34 28.70 -30.48 2.93
N GLY A 35 27.96 -29.48 3.41
CA GLY A 35 28.49 -28.17 3.78
C GLY A 35 29.13 -28.15 5.17
N ASP A 36 29.57 -26.96 5.57
CA ASP A 36 30.24 -26.72 6.85
C ASP A 36 29.25 -26.52 8.02
N TYR A 37 27.99 -26.21 7.71
CA TYR A 37 27.00 -25.77 8.71
C TYR A 37 25.69 -26.53 8.54
N ILE A 38 25.06 -26.83 9.68
CA ILE A 38 23.69 -27.33 9.76
C ILE A 38 22.76 -26.26 10.34
N SER A 39 21.45 -26.41 10.12
CA SER A 39 20.43 -25.57 10.77
C SER A 39 20.72 -24.06 10.69
N TYR A 40 21.23 -23.57 9.56
CA TYR A 40 21.46 -22.15 9.37
C TYR A 40 20.23 -21.46 8.77
N ALA A 41 20.10 -20.16 9.04
CA ALA A 41 18.97 -19.35 8.61
C ALA A 41 19.15 -18.85 7.16
N ASN A 42 18.83 -19.68 6.16
CA ASN A 42 18.92 -19.33 4.73
C ASN A 42 18.21 -17.99 4.41
N CYS A 43 17.04 -17.76 5.02
CA CYS A 43 16.25 -16.54 4.82
C CYS A 43 16.93 -15.30 5.43
N GLY A 44 17.89 -15.46 6.33
CA GLY A 44 18.65 -14.36 6.95
C GLY A 44 19.86 -13.90 6.14
N LEU A 45 20.26 -14.65 5.09
CA LEU A 45 21.51 -14.39 4.36
C LEU A 45 21.54 -13.01 3.68
N PRO A 46 20.50 -12.56 2.92
CA PRO A 46 20.50 -11.22 2.33
C PRO A 46 20.60 -10.11 3.39
N TYR A 47 19.93 -10.30 4.52
CA TYR A 47 19.90 -9.33 5.63
C TYR A 47 21.24 -9.23 6.36
N TYR A 48 22.03 -10.31 6.40
CA TYR A 48 23.40 -10.26 6.90
C TYR A 48 24.34 -9.56 5.91
N ILE A 49 24.16 -9.77 4.60
CA ILE A 49 24.92 -9.03 3.57
C ILE A 49 24.60 -7.53 3.62
N GLY A 50 23.34 -7.17 3.86
CA GLY A 50 22.88 -5.79 3.99
C GLY A 50 23.20 -5.11 5.34
N ASP A 51 23.91 -5.78 6.25
CA ASP A 51 24.20 -5.30 7.61
C ASP A 51 22.97 -5.03 8.51
N VAL A 52 21.80 -5.56 8.14
CA VAL A 52 20.59 -5.56 8.98
C VAL A 52 20.78 -6.56 10.12
N ILE A 53 21.24 -7.78 9.81
CA ILE A 53 21.73 -8.73 10.79
C ILE A 53 23.24 -8.53 10.90
N LYS A 54 23.70 -8.01 12.04
CA LYS A 54 25.13 -7.67 12.22
C LYS A 54 25.98 -8.88 12.61
N ASN A 55 25.43 -9.77 13.42
CA ASN A 55 26.17 -10.92 13.94
C ASN A 55 25.98 -12.13 13.03
N ARG A 56 27.08 -12.62 12.45
CA ARG A 56 27.11 -13.83 11.64
C ARG A 56 26.59 -15.05 12.38
N ASP A 57 26.94 -15.19 13.66
CA ASP A 57 26.58 -16.36 14.46
C ASP A 57 25.08 -16.44 14.73
N ALA A 58 24.34 -15.33 14.59
CA ALA A 58 22.88 -15.35 14.66
C ALA A 58 22.24 -16.16 13.52
N LEU A 59 22.98 -16.40 12.42
CA LEU A 59 22.53 -17.25 11.32
C LEU A 59 22.71 -18.74 11.63
N LEU A 60 23.54 -19.11 12.61
CA LEU A 60 23.88 -20.50 12.94
C LEU A 60 23.06 -20.97 14.14
N LEU A 61 21.89 -21.58 13.88
CA LEU A 61 20.92 -21.87 14.95
C LEU A 61 21.27 -23.08 15.81
N GLN A 62 22.00 -24.05 15.25
CA GLN A 62 22.53 -25.22 15.98
C GLN A 62 23.91 -25.61 15.44
N THR A 63 24.66 -26.34 16.26
CA THR A 63 25.94 -26.95 15.90
C THR A 63 25.84 -28.48 15.97
N PRO A 64 26.74 -29.23 15.30
CA PRO A 64 26.82 -30.68 15.44
C PRO A 64 26.90 -31.13 16.90
N GLN A 65 27.74 -30.46 17.70
CA GLN A 65 27.88 -30.74 19.13
C GLN A 65 26.58 -30.45 19.90
N GLY A 66 25.93 -29.32 19.62
CA GLY A 66 24.64 -28.98 20.24
C GLY A 66 23.53 -29.98 19.91
N MET A 67 23.51 -30.50 18.68
CA MET A 67 22.57 -31.56 18.27
C MET A 67 22.88 -32.90 18.97
N LYS A 68 24.16 -33.24 19.12
CA LYS A 68 24.59 -34.45 19.85
C LYS A 68 24.22 -34.37 21.32
N ASP A 69 24.51 -33.26 22.00
CA ASP A 69 24.30 -33.12 23.44
C ASP A 69 22.81 -33.08 23.81
N LYS A 70 21.99 -32.38 23.00
CA LYS A 70 20.56 -32.22 23.28
C LYS A 70 19.72 -33.40 22.77
N PHE A 71 20.12 -33.99 21.64
CA PHE A 71 19.28 -34.95 20.93
C PHE A 71 19.99 -36.27 20.60
N ARG A 72 21.23 -36.50 21.03
CA ARG A 72 21.97 -37.74 20.73
C ARG A 72 21.92 -38.11 19.23
N ILE A 73 22.03 -37.09 18.37
CA ILE A 73 22.09 -37.25 16.91
C ILE A 73 23.56 -37.21 16.50
N ASP A 74 23.98 -38.18 15.71
CA ASP A 74 25.30 -38.17 15.07
C ASP A 74 25.25 -37.27 13.84
N VAL A 75 25.83 -36.07 13.94
CA VAL A 75 25.86 -35.10 12.85
C VAL A 75 27.25 -35.08 12.23
N ARG A 76 27.33 -35.39 10.93
CA ARG A 76 28.58 -35.38 10.17
C ARG A 76 28.48 -34.33 9.06
N ILE A 77 29.15 -33.20 9.28
CA ILE A 77 29.33 -32.13 8.28
C ILE A 77 30.46 -32.51 7.31
N GLN A 78 30.60 -31.76 6.22
CA GLN A 78 31.62 -32.03 5.20
C GLN A 78 31.59 -33.49 4.69
N SER A 79 30.40 -34.10 4.72
CA SER A 79 30.13 -35.49 4.39
C SER A 79 29.06 -35.54 3.31
N GLU A 80 29.49 -35.74 2.07
CA GLU A 80 28.61 -35.75 0.90
C GLU A 80 28.20 -37.18 0.58
N VAL A 81 26.89 -37.43 0.53
CA VAL A 81 26.37 -38.70 0.01
C VAL A 81 26.49 -38.66 -1.51
N ILE A 82 27.20 -39.65 -2.07
CA ILE A 82 27.47 -39.74 -3.51
C ILE A 82 26.69 -40.85 -4.21
N GLN A 83 26.16 -41.82 -3.47
CA GLN A 83 25.37 -42.92 -4.04
C GLN A 83 24.40 -43.51 -3.01
N ILE A 84 23.23 -43.96 -3.46
CA ILE A 84 22.25 -44.70 -2.67
C ILE A 84 22.09 -46.10 -3.25
N HIS A 85 22.35 -47.12 -2.43
CA HIS A 85 22.17 -48.54 -2.77
C HIS A 85 20.89 -49.03 -2.07
N LYS A 86 19.75 -48.87 -2.75
CA LYS A 86 18.42 -49.02 -2.14
C LYS A 86 18.05 -50.46 -1.79
N GLU A 87 18.53 -51.45 -2.56
CA GLU A 87 18.22 -52.87 -2.33
C GLU A 87 19.06 -53.43 -1.19
N GLU A 88 20.33 -53.02 -1.13
CA GLU A 88 21.30 -53.41 -0.09
C GLU A 88 21.19 -52.55 1.18
N LYS A 89 20.42 -51.47 1.14
CA LYS A 89 20.14 -50.54 2.25
C LYS A 89 21.38 -49.88 2.88
N PHE A 90 22.26 -49.37 2.03
CA PHE A 90 23.34 -48.50 2.47
C PHE A 90 23.55 -47.33 1.50
N ILE A 91 24.28 -46.32 1.95
CA ILE A 91 24.71 -45.19 1.15
C ILE A 91 26.23 -45.11 1.13
N THR A 92 26.77 -44.55 0.05
CA THR A 92 28.20 -44.25 -0.05
C THR A 92 28.41 -42.77 0.28
N VAL A 93 29.28 -42.50 1.25
CA VAL A 93 29.57 -41.14 1.75
C VAL A 93 31.02 -40.80 1.46
N ARG A 94 31.25 -39.59 0.95
CA ARG A 94 32.57 -39.01 0.73
C ARG A 94 32.82 -37.88 1.72
N GLU A 95 33.90 -38.00 2.48
CA GLU A 95 34.38 -36.94 3.37
C GLU A 95 35.21 -35.91 2.61
N LYS A 96 35.38 -34.71 3.18
CA LYS A 96 36.23 -33.65 2.59
C LYS A 96 37.70 -34.05 2.37
N ASN A 97 38.23 -34.96 3.18
CA ASN A 97 39.60 -35.50 3.02
C ASN A 97 39.73 -36.47 1.82
N GLY A 98 38.62 -36.80 1.14
CA GLY A 98 38.56 -37.74 0.02
C GLY A 98 38.26 -39.18 0.42
N ASN A 99 38.21 -39.50 1.72
CA ASN A 99 37.83 -40.83 2.21
C ASN A 99 36.40 -41.15 1.82
N VAL A 100 36.18 -42.42 1.48
CA VAL A 100 34.87 -42.94 1.11
C VAL A 100 34.54 -44.10 2.02
N TYR A 101 33.32 -44.11 2.55
CA TYR A 101 32.82 -45.19 3.41
C TYR A 101 31.35 -45.49 3.11
N GLU A 102 30.88 -46.62 3.62
CA GLU A 102 29.50 -47.06 3.52
C GLU A 102 28.77 -46.85 4.85
N GLU A 103 27.53 -46.37 4.78
CA GLU A 103 26.66 -46.19 5.93
C GLU A 103 25.32 -46.90 5.72
N SER A 104 25.01 -47.87 6.58
CA SER A 104 23.77 -48.65 6.49
C SER A 104 22.57 -47.90 7.08
N TYR A 105 21.36 -48.23 6.65
CA TYR A 105 20.14 -47.64 7.18
C TYR A 105 18.96 -48.61 7.17
N ASP A 106 18.05 -48.46 8.12
CA ASP A 106 16.70 -49.06 8.01
C ASP A 106 15.73 -48.10 7.30
N HIS A 107 15.94 -46.80 7.51
CA HIS A 107 15.16 -45.71 6.94
C HIS A 107 16.07 -44.60 6.40
N LEU A 108 15.72 -44.06 5.23
CA LEU A 108 16.46 -42.96 4.60
C LEU A 108 15.54 -41.76 4.37
N ILE A 109 16.00 -40.56 4.73
CA ILE A 109 15.32 -39.29 4.43
C ILE A 109 16.19 -38.45 3.50
N ILE A 110 15.69 -38.12 2.31
CA ILE A 110 16.33 -37.24 1.33
C ILE A 110 15.80 -35.81 1.53
N ALA A 111 16.63 -34.92 2.07
CA ALA A 111 16.32 -33.50 2.31
C ALA A 111 17.39 -32.59 1.66
N THR A 112 17.83 -32.94 0.45
CA THR A 112 18.93 -32.29 -0.28
C THR A 112 18.62 -30.89 -0.80
N GLY A 113 17.35 -30.45 -0.70
CA GLY A 113 16.91 -29.11 -1.11
C GLY A 113 17.09 -28.84 -2.60
N SER A 114 17.39 -27.59 -2.94
CA SER A 114 17.67 -27.13 -4.29
C SER A 114 19.02 -26.40 -4.38
N SER A 115 19.44 -26.06 -5.60
CA SER A 115 20.60 -25.19 -5.86
C SER A 115 20.20 -24.07 -6.82
N PRO A 116 20.88 -22.90 -6.80
CA PRO A 116 20.64 -21.83 -7.76
C PRO A 116 20.76 -22.30 -9.21
N LEU A 117 19.85 -21.85 -10.06
CA LEU A 117 19.86 -22.19 -11.48
C LEU A 117 20.94 -21.37 -12.22
N LYS A 118 21.83 -22.06 -12.94
CA LYS A 118 22.79 -21.46 -13.86
C LYS A 118 22.52 -21.94 -15.30
N PRO A 119 21.77 -21.19 -16.12
CA PRO A 119 21.57 -21.50 -17.53
C PRO A 119 22.89 -21.29 -18.30
N PRO A 120 23.04 -21.90 -19.49
CA PRO A 120 24.26 -21.80 -20.30
C PRO A 120 24.38 -20.44 -20.99
N ILE A 121 24.48 -19.36 -20.22
CA ILE A 121 24.73 -18.00 -20.72
C ILE A 121 26.25 -17.82 -20.85
N PRO A 122 26.77 -17.36 -21.99
CA PRO A 122 28.20 -17.06 -22.15
C PRO A 122 28.71 -16.14 -21.03
N GLY A 123 29.82 -16.53 -20.40
CA GLY A 123 30.45 -15.78 -19.29
C GLY A 123 29.76 -15.89 -17.93
N ILE A 124 28.73 -16.71 -17.76
CA ILE A 124 28.03 -16.87 -16.46
C ILE A 124 28.93 -17.42 -15.34
N GLU A 125 30.01 -18.12 -15.69
CA GLU A 125 31.01 -18.65 -14.76
C GLU A 125 32.22 -17.71 -14.59
N SER A 126 32.17 -16.51 -15.19
CA SER A 126 33.24 -15.52 -15.03
C SER A 126 33.36 -15.06 -13.58
N GLU A 127 34.59 -14.85 -13.12
CA GLU A 127 34.84 -14.27 -11.79
C GLU A 127 34.20 -12.87 -11.70
N GLY A 128 33.43 -12.66 -10.62
CA GLY A 128 32.59 -11.48 -10.39
C GLY A 128 31.09 -11.73 -10.61
N VAL A 129 30.71 -12.91 -11.11
CA VAL A 129 29.32 -13.39 -11.17
C VAL A 129 29.06 -14.39 -10.04
N TYR A 130 28.14 -14.05 -9.14
CA TYR A 130 27.88 -14.83 -7.92
C TYR A 130 26.43 -15.28 -7.83
N THR A 131 26.19 -16.32 -7.02
CA THR A 131 24.86 -16.77 -6.59
C THR A 131 24.80 -16.70 -5.07
N LEU A 132 23.60 -16.60 -4.50
CA LEU A 132 23.39 -16.67 -3.05
C LEU A 132 22.52 -17.89 -2.71
N TRP A 133 23.06 -18.81 -1.91
CA TRP A 133 22.27 -19.95 -1.41
C TRP A 133 22.65 -20.39 0.01
N ASN A 134 23.95 -20.37 0.34
CA ASN A 134 24.46 -20.85 1.61
C ASN A 134 25.36 -19.81 2.31
N VAL A 135 25.81 -20.14 3.53
CA VAL A 135 26.67 -19.27 4.35
C VAL A 135 28.00 -18.94 3.65
N ASN A 136 28.61 -19.89 2.93
CA ASN A 136 29.88 -19.65 2.23
C ASN A 136 29.71 -18.67 1.06
N ASP A 137 28.59 -18.74 0.34
CA ASP A 137 28.26 -17.73 -0.70
C ASP A 137 28.11 -16.34 -0.07
N THR A 138 27.46 -16.30 1.10
CA THR A 138 27.20 -15.09 1.86
C THR A 138 28.50 -14.44 2.34
N ASP A 139 29.40 -15.23 2.92
CA ASP A 139 30.71 -14.77 3.39
C ASP A 139 31.55 -14.24 2.22
N LYS A 140 31.52 -14.90 1.06
CA LYS A 140 32.20 -14.42 -0.15
C LYS A 140 31.67 -13.06 -0.62
N ILE A 141 30.35 -12.93 -0.77
CA ILE A 141 29.73 -11.68 -1.23
C ILE A 141 30.00 -10.55 -0.24
N ARG A 142 29.87 -10.82 1.07
CA ARG A 142 30.15 -9.83 2.11
C ARG A 142 31.62 -9.43 2.14
N GLY A 143 32.55 -10.38 2.03
CA GLY A 143 33.99 -10.10 1.94
C GLY A 143 34.32 -9.17 0.77
N ILE A 144 33.73 -9.40 -0.40
CA ILE A 144 33.88 -8.51 -1.56
C ILE A 144 33.38 -7.10 -1.26
N ILE A 145 32.22 -6.97 -0.61
CA ILE A 145 31.62 -5.67 -0.29
C ILE A 145 32.52 -4.90 0.69
N ASP A 146 33.01 -5.58 1.73
CA ASP A 146 33.77 -4.96 2.80
C ASP A 146 35.21 -4.62 2.36
N GLU A 147 35.85 -5.49 1.56
CA GLU A 147 37.23 -5.33 1.09
C GLU A 147 37.34 -4.41 -0.14
N LYS A 148 36.48 -4.61 -1.15
CA LYS A 148 36.59 -3.91 -2.44
C LYS A 148 35.70 -2.68 -2.55
N GLN A 149 34.73 -2.51 -1.64
CA GLN A 149 33.80 -1.37 -1.61
C GLN A 149 33.16 -1.06 -2.99
N PRO A 150 32.56 -2.06 -3.65
CA PRO A 150 31.97 -1.90 -4.98
C PRO A 150 30.91 -0.79 -4.98
N LYS A 151 30.77 -0.10 -6.12
CA LYS A 151 29.84 1.01 -6.29
C LYS A 151 28.60 0.60 -7.07
N THR A 152 28.68 -0.45 -7.88
CA THR A 152 27.63 -0.87 -8.80
C THR A 152 27.44 -2.38 -8.79
N VAL A 153 26.18 -2.83 -8.85
CA VAL A 153 25.83 -4.25 -8.93
C VAL A 153 24.67 -4.47 -9.90
N ALA A 154 24.73 -5.55 -10.67
CA ALA A 154 23.57 -6.05 -11.41
C ALA A 154 22.97 -7.26 -10.70
N ILE A 155 21.66 -7.21 -10.45
CA ILE A 155 20.88 -8.34 -9.93
C ILE A 155 20.08 -8.93 -11.09
N ILE A 156 20.30 -10.20 -11.39
CA ILE A 156 19.63 -10.89 -12.50
C ILE A 156 18.53 -11.79 -11.91
N GLY A 157 17.28 -11.44 -12.17
CA GLY A 157 16.08 -12.10 -11.65
C GLY A 157 15.40 -11.29 -10.53
N GLY A 158 14.15 -10.92 -10.75
CA GLY A 158 13.26 -10.16 -9.86
C GLY A 158 12.38 -11.04 -8.96
N GLY A 159 12.86 -12.22 -8.57
CA GLY A 159 12.21 -13.08 -7.56
C GLY A 159 12.47 -12.60 -6.12
N PHE A 160 12.01 -13.37 -5.13
CA PHE A 160 12.19 -13.05 -3.70
C PHE A 160 13.64 -12.70 -3.34
N ILE A 161 14.59 -13.61 -3.61
CA ILE A 161 16.01 -13.44 -3.29
C ILE A 161 16.60 -12.22 -4.01
N GLY A 162 16.26 -12.02 -5.29
CA GLY A 162 16.75 -10.89 -6.08
C GLY A 162 16.27 -9.54 -5.53
N LEU A 163 15.00 -9.46 -5.13
CA LEU A 163 14.44 -8.26 -4.51
C LEU A 163 15.04 -7.99 -3.12
N GLU A 164 15.22 -9.03 -2.29
CA GLU A 164 15.89 -8.90 -0.99
C GLU A 164 17.35 -8.44 -1.15
N MET A 165 18.07 -8.99 -2.13
CA MET A 165 19.44 -8.56 -2.44
C MET A 165 19.50 -7.13 -2.99
N ALA A 166 18.57 -6.75 -3.87
CA ALA A 166 18.48 -5.39 -4.37
C ALA A 166 18.28 -4.38 -3.24
N GLU A 167 17.36 -4.66 -2.30
CA GLU A 167 17.14 -3.81 -1.13
C GLU A 167 18.38 -3.75 -0.22
N ASN A 168 18.95 -4.90 0.14
CA ASN A 168 20.05 -4.97 1.09
C ASN A 168 21.33 -4.32 0.54
N LEU A 169 21.66 -4.51 -0.73
CA LEU A 169 22.82 -3.86 -1.36
C LEU A 169 22.58 -2.36 -1.59
N HIS A 170 21.36 -1.96 -1.93
CA HIS A 170 21.03 -0.53 -2.00
C HIS A 170 21.22 0.17 -0.65
N LYS A 171 20.79 -0.45 0.46
CA LYS A 171 21.02 0.07 1.83
C LYS A 171 22.50 0.17 2.20
N ARG A 172 23.38 -0.62 1.57
CA ARG A 172 24.85 -0.52 1.68
C ARG A 172 25.43 0.64 0.86
N GLY A 173 24.60 1.40 0.15
CA GLY A 173 25.03 2.51 -0.71
C GLY A 173 25.52 2.08 -2.09
N ILE A 174 25.28 0.83 -2.49
CA ILE A 174 25.65 0.31 -3.81
C ILE A 174 24.53 0.64 -4.81
N GLN A 175 24.89 1.16 -5.98
CA GLN A 175 23.93 1.41 -7.05
C GLN A 175 23.50 0.08 -7.68
N VAL A 176 22.19 -0.18 -7.67
CA VAL A 176 21.62 -1.46 -8.11
C VAL A 176 20.92 -1.32 -9.46
N SER A 177 21.24 -2.23 -10.37
CA SER A 177 20.47 -2.49 -11.60
C SER A 177 19.79 -3.86 -11.49
N LEU A 178 18.47 -3.89 -11.40
CA LEU A 178 17.67 -5.12 -11.37
C LEU A 178 17.18 -5.45 -12.79
N VAL A 179 17.55 -6.63 -13.29
CA VAL A 179 17.22 -7.11 -14.63
C VAL A 179 16.29 -8.32 -14.50
N GLU A 180 15.13 -8.27 -15.15
CA GLU A 180 14.14 -9.34 -15.16
C GLU A 180 13.65 -9.60 -16.59
N ALA A 181 13.68 -10.87 -16.98
CA ALA A 181 13.27 -11.30 -18.31
C ALA A 181 11.75 -11.19 -18.52
N GLN A 182 10.97 -11.32 -17.45
CA GLN A 182 9.53 -11.06 -17.47
C GLN A 182 9.25 -9.56 -17.45
N ASN A 183 8.05 -9.17 -17.87
CA ASN A 183 7.57 -7.79 -17.79
C ASN A 183 7.28 -7.33 -16.34
N GLN A 184 7.53 -8.17 -15.33
CA GLN A 184 7.30 -7.84 -13.93
C GLN A 184 8.26 -8.56 -12.99
N VAL A 185 8.49 -7.94 -11.81
CA VAL A 185 9.07 -8.62 -10.66
C VAL A 185 8.02 -9.47 -9.92
N MET A 186 8.48 -10.27 -8.96
CA MET A 186 7.65 -11.04 -8.03
C MET A 186 6.57 -11.88 -8.73
N ALA A 187 7.01 -12.92 -9.45
CA ALA A 187 6.13 -13.78 -10.25
C ALA A 187 4.84 -14.30 -9.57
N PRO A 188 4.78 -14.55 -8.23
CA PRO A 188 3.54 -14.90 -7.55
C PRO A 188 2.43 -13.83 -7.62
N LEU A 189 2.77 -12.56 -7.83
CA LEU A 189 1.81 -11.50 -8.09
C LEU A 189 1.36 -11.48 -9.54
N ASP A 190 0.14 -10.98 -9.78
CA ASP A 190 -0.28 -10.54 -11.11
C ASP A 190 0.32 -9.16 -11.43
N PHE A 191 0.38 -8.84 -12.73
CA PHE A 191 1.14 -7.71 -13.25
C PHE A 191 0.74 -6.37 -12.61
N GLU A 192 -0.56 -6.12 -12.46
CA GLU A 192 -1.08 -4.88 -11.89
C GLU A 192 -0.73 -4.71 -10.40
N MET A 193 -0.53 -5.81 -9.67
CA MET A 193 -0.06 -5.78 -8.29
C MET A 193 1.45 -5.57 -8.24
N ALA A 194 2.19 -6.15 -9.18
CA ALA A 194 3.64 -5.97 -9.32
C ALA A 194 4.01 -4.53 -9.73
N GLN A 195 3.14 -3.83 -10.45
CA GLN A 195 3.36 -2.41 -10.78
C GLN A 195 3.56 -1.51 -9.56
N ILE A 196 2.87 -1.82 -8.45
CA ILE A 196 3.07 -1.12 -7.17
C ILE A 196 4.51 -1.32 -6.66
N LEU A 197 5.08 -2.51 -6.90
CA LEU A 197 6.49 -2.78 -6.58
C LEU A 197 7.44 -2.08 -7.54
N HIS A 198 7.13 -2.02 -8.85
CA HIS A 198 7.97 -1.33 -9.82
C HIS A 198 8.14 0.15 -9.47
N GLU A 199 7.02 0.82 -9.14
CA GLU A 199 7.02 2.20 -8.67
C GLU A 199 7.90 2.34 -7.42
N ASN A 200 7.67 1.51 -6.40
CA ASN A 200 8.44 1.53 -5.16
C ASN A 200 9.95 1.26 -5.35
N ILE A 201 10.33 0.33 -6.21
CA ILE A 201 11.72 0.01 -6.51
C ILE A 201 12.41 1.21 -7.17
N ASN A 202 11.78 1.82 -8.17
CA ASN A 202 12.34 3.01 -8.82
C ASN A 202 12.33 4.25 -7.91
N GLU A 203 11.36 4.41 -7.01
CA GLU A 203 11.34 5.47 -6.01
C GLU A 203 12.46 5.36 -4.97
N ASN A 204 13.01 4.15 -4.82
CA ASN A 204 14.21 3.84 -4.04
C ASN A 204 15.47 3.80 -4.93
N ASP A 205 15.46 4.51 -6.06
CA ASP A 205 16.62 4.77 -6.91
C ASP A 205 17.30 3.54 -7.54
N VAL A 206 16.63 2.37 -7.54
CA VAL A 206 17.08 1.18 -8.25
C VAL A 206 16.66 1.25 -9.72
N SER A 207 17.60 0.99 -10.63
CA SER A 207 17.31 0.87 -12.07
C SER A 207 16.61 -0.45 -12.33
N LEU A 208 15.49 -0.42 -13.07
CA LEU A 208 14.67 -1.59 -13.32
C LEU A 208 14.55 -1.86 -14.82
N TYR A 209 15.06 -3.00 -15.27
CA TYR A 209 15.03 -3.48 -16.66
C TYR A 209 14.09 -4.68 -16.72
N LEU A 210 12.86 -4.47 -17.22
CA LEU A 210 11.81 -5.50 -17.32
C LEU A 210 11.62 -5.92 -18.76
N GLY A 211 11.22 -7.17 -18.97
CA GLY A 211 11.00 -7.74 -20.30
C GLY A 211 12.28 -7.91 -21.10
N ASP A 212 13.44 -7.90 -20.44
CA ASP A 212 14.75 -7.90 -21.08
C ASP A 212 15.70 -8.85 -20.33
N GLY A 213 15.94 -10.02 -20.92
CA GLY A 213 16.82 -11.04 -20.34
C GLY A 213 18.30 -10.81 -20.63
N VAL A 214 19.19 -11.43 -19.86
CA VAL A 214 20.64 -11.39 -20.11
C VAL A 214 21.03 -12.37 -21.21
N THR A 215 21.89 -11.94 -22.14
CA THR A 215 22.44 -12.75 -23.24
C THR A 215 23.91 -13.09 -23.07
N SER A 216 24.72 -12.25 -22.40
CA SER A 216 26.10 -12.58 -22.08
C SER A 216 26.65 -11.76 -20.90
N PHE A 217 27.72 -12.28 -20.31
CA PHE A 217 28.57 -11.57 -19.36
C PHE A 217 29.99 -11.51 -19.95
N GLU A 218 30.61 -10.33 -19.92
CA GLU A 218 31.99 -10.15 -20.35
C GLU A 218 32.76 -9.38 -19.29
N ARG A 219 33.93 -9.89 -18.88
CA ARG A 219 34.78 -9.17 -17.93
C ARG A 219 35.71 -8.22 -18.67
N THR A 220 35.67 -6.95 -18.28
CA THR A 220 36.54 -5.89 -18.82
C THR A 220 37.26 -5.21 -17.65
N GLY A 221 38.51 -5.63 -17.41
CA GLY A 221 39.29 -5.18 -16.26
C GLY A 221 38.67 -5.66 -14.93
N GLU A 222 38.32 -4.70 -14.07
CA GLU A 222 37.66 -4.96 -12.77
C GLU A 222 36.13 -4.97 -12.85
N LYS A 223 35.55 -4.60 -14.00
CA LYS A 223 34.09 -4.53 -14.20
C LYS A 223 33.59 -5.67 -15.08
N ILE A 224 32.28 -5.91 -15.02
CA ILE A 224 31.54 -6.85 -15.85
C ILE A 224 30.56 -6.06 -16.72
N ILE A 225 30.59 -6.32 -18.02
CA ILE A 225 29.58 -5.90 -18.97
C ILE A 225 28.52 -6.99 -19.05
N VAL A 226 27.29 -6.64 -18.68
CA VAL A 226 26.10 -7.47 -18.83
C VAL A 226 25.38 -7.02 -20.11
N THR A 227 25.27 -7.91 -21.09
CA THR A 227 24.55 -7.64 -22.34
C THR A 227 23.14 -8.19 -22.24
N LEU A 228 22.14 -7.38 -22.58
CA LEU A 228 20.73 -7.74 -22.55
C LEU A 228 20.24 -8.20 -23.93
N ALA A 229 19.04 -8.79 -23.99
CA ALA A 229 18.41 -9.23 -25.23
C ALA A 229 18.11 -8.07 -26.18
N SER A 230 17.80 -6.89 -25.61
CA SER A 230 17.65 -5.63 -26.35
C SER A 230 18.96 -5.05 -26.91
N GLN A 231 20.11 -5.70 -26.70
CA GLN A 231 21.46 -5.20 -27.00
C GLN A 231 21.93 -4.04 -26.12
N LYS A 232 21.14 -3.61 -25.13
CA LYS A 232 21.61 -2.71 -24.08
C LYS A 232 22.71 -3.40 -23.27
N THR A 233 23.67 -2.61 -22.81
CA THR A 233 24.75 -3.07 -21.94
C THR A 233 24.69 -2.34 -20.61
N ILE A 234 24.99 -3.07 -19.52
CA ILE A 234 25.09 -2.54 -18.17
C ILE A 234 26.48 -2.90 -17.65
N MET A 235 27.27 -1.90 -17.25
CA MET A 235 28.62 -2.12 -16.72
C MET A 235 28.60 -2.06 -15.20
N VAL A 236 29.01 -3.11 -14.50
CA VAL A 236 28.92 -3.20 -13.03
C VAL A 236 30.18 -3.80 -12.41
N ASP A 237 30.40 -3.59 -11.11
CA ASP A 237 31.56 -4.15 -10.42
C ASP A 237 31.37 -5.66 -10.14
N PHE A 238 30.14 -6.10 -9.90
CA PHE A 238 29.80 -7.52 -9.77
C PHE A 238 28.33 -7.80 -10.10
N VAL A 239 28.01 -9.09 -10.24
CA VAL A 239 26.66 -9.59 -10.57
C VAL A 239 26.18 -10.58 -9.53
N ILE A 240 24.91 -10.50 -9.15
CA ILE A 240 24.20 -11.56 -8.39
C ILE A 240 23.14 -12.21 -9.27
N LEU A 241 23.23 -13.52 -9.45
CA LEU A 241 22.24 -14.35 -10.14
C LEU A 241 21.19 -14.86 -9.16
N SER A 242 19.93 -14.55 -9.44
CA SER A 242 18.74 -14.94 -8.68
C SER A 242 17.56 -15.32 -9.60
N ILE A 243 17.84 -16.17 -10.59
CA ILE A 243 16.90 -16.58 -11.64
C ILE A 243 16.15 -17.89 -11.33
N GLY A 244 16.03 -18.22 -10.05
CA GLY A 244 15.35 -19.43 -9.56
C GLY A 244 16.30 -20.57 -9.20
N VAL A 245 15.71 -21.72 -8.90
CA VAL A 245 16.39 -22.86 -8.27
C VAL A 245 16.01 -24.16 -8.95
N ARG A 246 16.89 -25.17 -8.85
CA ARG A 246 16.69 -26.52 -9.36
C ARG A 246 16.78 -27.53 -8.21
N PRO A 247 15.87 -28.51 -8.10
CA PRO A 247 15.93 -29.54 -7.06
C PRO A 247 17.22 -30.38 -7.16
N ASN A 248 17.84 -30.69 -6.01
CA ASN A 248 19.06 -31.50 -5.90
C ASN A 248 18.72 -33.00 -5.91
N SER A 249 18.15 -33.48 -7.02
CA SER A 249 17.59 -34.82 -7.14
C SER A 249 18.53 -35.86 -7.77
N GLN A 250 19.82 -35.56 -7.91
CA GLN A 250 20.75 -36.42 -8.66
C GLN A 250 20.87 -37.80 -8.01
N LEU A 251 21.04 -37.86 -6.68
CA LEU A 251 21.09 -39.11 -5.92
C LEU A 251 19.82 -39.96 -6.12
N ALA A 252 18.65 -39.32 -6.10
CA ALA A 252 17.38 -40.01 -6.30
C ALA A 252 17.26 -40.56 -7.73
N ARG A 253 17.71 -39.80 -8.73
CA ARG A 253 17.74 -40.23 -10.13
C ARG A 253 18.61 -41.45 -10.34
N GLU A 254 19.84 -41.40 -9.82
CA GLU A 254 20.84 -42.47 -9.96
C GLU A 254 20.41 -43.73 -9.21
N ALA A 255 19.71 -43.57 -8.09
CA ALA A 255 19.05 -44.66 -7.36
C ALA A 255 17.79 -45.19 -8.05
N GLY A 256 17.36 -44.62 -9.19
CA GLY A 256 16.16 -45.03 -9.92
C GLY A 256 14.85 -44.75 -9.17
N LEU A 257 14.78 -43.66 -8.39
CA LEU A 257 13.54 -43.15 -7.82
C LEU A 257 12.78 -42.30 -8.84
N GLU A 258 11.46 -42.29 -8.76
CA GLU A 258 10.64 -41.52 -9.70
C GLU A 258 10.79 -40.01 -9.50
N LEU A 259 11.00 -39.30 -10.60
CA LEU A 259 11.08 -37.84 -10.65
C LEU A 259 9.98 -37.27 -11.56
N ASN A 260 9.57 -36.04 -11.31
CA ASN A 260 8.75 -35.27 -12.25
C ASN A 260 9.61 -34.65 -13.37
N GLN A 261 8.95 -34.02 -14.34
CA GLN A 261 9.63 -33.41 -15.50
C GLN A 261 10.60 -32.29 -15.11
N ARG A 262 10.40 -31.63 -13.96
CA ARG A 262 11.28 -30.57 -13.44
C ARG A 262 12.41 -31.11 -12.56
N GLY A 263 12.49 -32.43 -12.40
CA GLY A 263 13.47 -33.11 -11.55
C GLY A 263 13.12 -33.16 -10.06
N GLY A 264 11.90 -32.79 -9.65
CA GLY A 264 11.45 -33.00 -8.27
C GLY A 264 11.21 -34.49 -7.99
N ILE A 265 11.60 -34.98 -6.82
CA ILE A 265 11.31 -36.35 -6.38
C ILE A 265 9.81 -36.49 -6.17
N LYS A 266 9.20 -37.49 -6.83
CA LYS A 266 7.79 -37.81 -6.60
C LYS A 266 7.64 -38.55 -5.28
N VAL A 267 6.68 -38.11 -4.49
CA VAL A 267 6.34 -38.73 -3.22
C VAL A 267 4.83 -38.90 -3.12
N ASP A 268 4.39 -39.89 -2.35
CA ASP A 268 2.99 -40.00 -1.94
C ASP A 268 2.63 -38.95 -0.87
N ARG A 269 1.37 -38.94 -0.43
CA ARG A 269 0.91 -38.02 0.63
C ARG A 269 1.57 -38.27 1.98
N SER A 270 2.10 -39.47 2.22
CA SER A 270 2.90 -39.78 3.41
C SER A 270 4.37 -39.35 3.29
N LEU A 271 4.72 -38.68 2.18
CA LEU A 271 6.05 -38.20 1.80
C LEU A 271 7.06 -39.32 1.52
N GLN A 272 6.56 -40.54 1.24
CA GLN A 272 7.38 -41.68 0.85
C GLN A 272 7.65 -41.65 -0.65
N THR A 273 8.86 -41.99 -1.06
CA THR A 273 9.24 -42.04 -2.49
C THR A 273 8.66 -43.30 -3.16
N SER A 274 8.96 -43.52 -4.44
CA SER A 274 8.59 -44.75 -5.15
C SER A 274 9.22 -46.03 -4.56
N TYR A 275 10.13 -45.92 -3.58
CA TYR A 275 10.73 -47.05 -2.89
C TYR A 275 10.40 -47.05 -1.38
N PRO A 276 9.80 -48.13 -0.84
CA PRO A 276 9.48 -48.25 0.59
C PRO A 276 10.71 -48.11 1.48
N GLY A 277 10.60 -47.34 2.56
CA GLY A 277 11.71 -47.07 3.48
C GLY A 277 12.60 -45.89 3.08
N ILE A 278 12.33 -45.25 1.94
CA ILE A 278 12.98 -43.99 1.52
C ILE A 278 11.92 -42.89 1.43
N TRP A 279 12.11 -41.82 2.19
CA TRP A 279 11.29 -40.61 2.19
C TRP A 279 12.04 -39.42 1.61
N ALA A 280 11.32 -38.40 1.15
CA ALA A 280 11.93 -37.16 0.70
C ALA A 280 11.11 -35.94 1.14
N VAL A 281 11.78 -34.83 1.46
CA VAL A 281 11.15 -33.60 1.99
C VAL A 281 11.85 -32.33 1.51
N GLY A 282 11.14 -31.21 1.56
CA GLY A 282 11.66 -29.89 1.25
C GLY A 282 11.71 -29.58 -0.24
N ASP A 283 12.59 -28.67 -0.64
CA ASP A 283 12.61 -28.10 -2.00
C ASP A 283 12.93 -29.13 -3.11
N VAL A 284 13.39 -30.33 -2.74
CA VAL A 284 13.71 -31.41 -3.67
C VAL A 284 12.46 -32.16 -4.17
N ILE A 285 11.31 -32.07 -3.48
CA ILE A 285 10.12 -32.88 -3.79
C ILE A 285 9.07 -32.15 -4.62
N GLU A 286 8.29 -32.93 -5.37
CA GLU A 286 6.99 -32.51 -5.90
C GLU A 286 5.95 -32.45 -4.77
N VAL A 287 5.07 -31.45 -4.80
CA VAL A 287 3.97 -31.29 -3.85
C VAL A 287 2.65 -31.05 -4.60
N GLU A 288 1.52 -31.36 -3.98
CA GLU A 288 0.21 -30.96 -4.50
C GLU A 288 -0.03 -29.47 -4.22
N GLN A 289 -0.56 -28.72 -5.19
CA GLN A 289 -1.08 -27.38 -4.98
C GLN A 289 -2.45 -27.49 -4.29
N PHE A 290 -2.59 -26.94 -3.09
CA PHE A 290 -3.75 -27.17 -2.21
C PHE A 290 -5.12 -26.87 -2.85
N VAL A 291 -5.21 -25.84 -3.68
CA VAL A 291 -6.47 -25.37 -4.28
C VAL A 291 -6.90 -26.22 -5.48
N THR A 292 -5.96 -26.62 -6.34
CA THR A 292 -6.23 -27.39 -7.58
C THR A 292 -6.02 -28.90 -7.43
N GLY A 293 -5.25 -29.34 -6.42
CA GLY A 293 -4.78 -30.72 -6.26
C GLY A 293 -3.72 -31.12 -7.30
N LYS A 294 -3.26 -30.21 -8.15
CA LYS A 294 -2.30 -30.53 -9.21
C LYS A 294 -0.86 -30.58 -8.69
N PRO A 295 0.00 -31.44 -9.24
CA PRO A 295 1.41 -31.46 -8.87
C PRO A 295 2.14 -30.16 -9.22
N THR A 296 3.02 -29.70 -8.34
CA THR A 296 3.81 -28.48 -8.50
C THR A 296 5.11 -28.52 -7.67
N MET A 297 5.95 -27.49 -7.79
CA MET A 297 7.15 -27.30 -6.98
C MET A 297 7.04 -25.97 -6.23
N ILE A 298 7.08 -26.01 -4.89
CA ILE A 298 6.99 -24.83 -4.02
C ILE A 298 8.14 -24.87 -3.00
N PRO A 299 9.31 -24.28 -3.33
CA PRO A 299 10.48 -24.30 -2.48
C PRO A 299 10.38 -23.25 -1.37
N LEU A 300 9.76 -23.61 -0.24
CA LEU A 300 9.54 -22.72 0.90
C LEU A 300 9.86 -23.44 2.22
N ALA A 301 10.47 -22.70 3.15
CA ALA A 301 10.92 -23.25 4.43
C ALA A 301 9.77 -23.78 5.30
N GLY A 302 8.61 -23.10 5.32
CA GLY A 302 7.44 -23.52 6.09
C GLY A 302 6.99 -24.96 5.74
N PRO A 303 6.66 -25.24 4.47
CA PRO A 303 6.44 -26.59 3.97
C PRO A 303 7.54 -27.59 4.35
N ALA A 304 8.81 -27.27 4.11
CA ALA A 304 9.93 -28.18 4.38
C ALA A 304 9.99 -28.63 5.86
N ASN A 305 9.80 -27.70 6.80
CA ASN A 305 9.77 -28.03 8.24
C ASN A 305 8.57 -28.93 8.59
N LYS A 306 7.37 -28.63 8.08
CA LYS A 306 6.17 -29.45 8.32
C LYS A 306 6.34 -30.87 7.77
N GLN A 307 6.88 -30.98 6.56
CA GLN A 307 7.16 -32.25 5.90
C GLN A 307 8.16 -33.10 6.70
N GLY A 308 9.27 -32.51 7.16
CA GLY A 308 10.25 -33.21 8.00
C GLY A 308 9.64 -33.75 9.30
N ARG A 309 8.72 -33.00 9.91
CA ARG A 309 7.99 -33.46 11.11
C ARG A 309 7.06 -34.64 10.81
N ILE A 310 6.32 -34.60 9.70
CA ILE A 310 5.41 -35.67 9.27
C ILE A 310 6.19 -36.96 9.00
N VAL A 311 7.29 -36.88 8.24
CA VAL A 311 8.12 -38.06 7.95
C VAL A 311 8.63 -38.72 9.23
N ALA A 312 9.07 -37.93 10.21
CA ALA A 312 9.50 -38.48 11.50
C ALA A 312 8.37 -39.19 12.26
N ASN A 313 7.14 -38.66 12.23
CA ASN A 313 5.97 -39.33 12.82
C ASN A 313 5.65 -40.65 12.09
N ASN A 314 5.73 -40.64 10.76
CA ASN A 314 5.48 -41.81 9.91
C ASN A 314 6.52 -42.92 10.11
N ILE A 315 7.81 -42.58 10.24
CA ILE A 315 8.87 -43.56 10.53
C ILE A 315 8.65 -44.24 11.88
N CYS A 316 8.25 -43.49 12.91
CA CYS A 316 8.01 -44.03 14.24
C CYS A 316 6.63 -44.71 14.41
N ASN A 317 5.80 -44.77 13.36
CA ASN A 317 4.43 -45.29 13.42
C ASN A 317 3.62 -44.72 14.60
N LEU A 318 3.68 -43.40 14.79
CA LEU A 318 3.04 -42.71 15.92
C LEU A 318 1.51 -42.96 15.98
N THR A 319 0.91 -43.16 14.81
CA THR A 319 -0.51 -43.47 14.61
C THR A 319 -0.64 -44.76 13.80
N GLN A 320 -1.80 -45.42 13.85
CA GLN A 320 -2.07 -46.62 13.04
C GLN A 320 -2.04 -46.31 11.53
N GLU A 321 -2.54 -45.15 11.16
CA GLU A 321 -2.49 -44.64 9.79
C GLU A 321 -1.30 -43.69 9.62
N LYS A 322 -0.72 -43.63 8.42
CA LYS A 322 0.32 -42.65 8.11
C LYS A 322 -0.27 -41.25 8.08
N GLU A 323 0.42 -40.29 8.68
CA GLU A 323 0.09 -38.88 8.58
C GLU A 323 0.35 -38.37 7.16
N GLU A 324 -0.61 -37.61 6.63
CA GLU A 324 -0.57 -37.08 5.26
C GLU A 324 -0.20 -35.60 5.20
N TYR A 325 0.59 -35.23 4.20
CA TYR A 325 0.82 -33.85 3.80
C TYR A 325 -0.26 -33.39 2.81
N GLU A 326 -1.19 -32.56 3.27
CA GLU A 326 -2.35 -32.10 2.49
C GLU A 326 -2.00 -31.04 1.42
N GLY A 327 -0.78 -31.04 0.88
CA GLY A 327 -0.33 -30.08 -0.12
C GLY A 327 -0.03 -28.66 0.39
N SER A 328 0.45 -27.82 -0.53
CA SER A 328 1.00 -26.49 -0.29
C SER A 328 0.15 -25.39 -0.92
N LEU A 329 -0.13 -24.33 -0.16
CA LEU A 329 -0.81 -23.12 -0.66
C LEU A 329 0.12 -22.19 -1.45
N GLY A 330 1.44 -22.28 -1.23
CA GLY A 330 2.39 -21.29 -1.78
C GLY A 330 2.33 -19.93 -1.06
N THR A 331 1.85 -19.89 0.18
CA THR A 331 1.83 -18.67 1.00
C THR A 331 3.25 -18.13 1.17
N SER A 332 3.46 -16.88 0.73
CA SER A 332 4.77 -16.25 0.70
C SER A 332 4.65 -14.77 1.02
N VAL A 333 5.72 -14.21 1.60
CA VAL A 333 5.84 -12.81 1.97
C VAL A 333 7.28 -12.35 1.75
N ALA A 334 7.47 -11.11 1.32
CA ALA A 334 8.77 -10.47 1.22
C ALA A 334 8.68 -8.99 1.60
N GLN A 335 9.79 -8.47 2.11
CA GLN A 335 10.04 -7.04 2.17
C GLN A 335 10.62 -6.59 0.82
N VAL A 336 10.10 -5.48 0.30
CA VAL A 336 10.62 -4.81 -0.90
C VAL A 336 10.66 -3.32 -0.56
N PHE A 337 11.80 -2.88 -0.05
CA PHE A 337 12.02 -1.56 0.51
C PHE A 337 10.97 -1.21 1.58
N ASP A 338 10.05 -0.31 1.24
CA ASP A 338 9.02 0.20 2.15
C ASP A 338 7.77 -0.66 2.21
N LEU A 339 7.66 -1.58 1.26
CA LEU A 339 6.48 -2.40 1.08
C LEU A 339 6.72 -3.80 1.59
N THR A 340 5.71 -4.32 2.27
CA THR A 340 5.51 -5.76 2.39
C THR A 340 4.63 -6.22 1.25
N VAL A 341 5.05 -7.28 0.58
CA VAL A 341 4.27 -7.98 -0.44
C VAL A 341 4.00 -9.39 0.05
N ALA A 342 2.78 -9.86 -0.14
CA ALA A 342 2.43 -11.24 0.16
C ALA A 342 1.45 -11.84 -0.85
N SER A 343 1.49 -13.15 -0.98
CA SER A 343 0.57 -13.92 -1.83
C SER A 343 0.25 -15.29 -1.22
N THR A 344 -0.91 -15.84 -1.56
CA THR A 344 -1.31 -17.20 -1.19
C THR A 344 -2.27 -17.77 -2.22
N GLY A 345 -2.21 -19.09 -2.47
CA GLY A 345 -3.07 -19.74 -3.46
C GLY A 345 -2.61 -19.47 -4.90
N LEU A 346 -3.57 -19.26 -5.80
CA LEU A 346 -3.35 -19.10 -7.23
C LEU A 346 -3.49 -17.64 -7.68
N ASN A 347 -2.65 -17.21 -8.62
CA ASN A 347 -2.81 -15.95 -9.34
C ASN A 347 -3.53 -16.13 -10.68
N GLU A 348 -3.91 -15.03 -11.35
CA GLU A 348 -4.63 -15.10 -12.63
C GLU A 348 -3.78 -15.75 -13.72
N LYS A 349 -2.46 -15.52 -13.74
CA LYS A 349 -1.55 -16.13 -14.72
C LYS A 349 -1.60 -17.66 -14.66
N GLN A 350 -1.57 -18.24 -13.46
CA GLN A 350 -1.67 -19.69 -13.26
C GLN A 350 -3.03 -20.22 -13.71
N LEU A 351 -4.13 -19.55 -13.35
CA LEU A 351 -5.47 -19.95 -13.78
C LEU A 351 -5.63 -19.90 -15.31
N LYS A 352 -5.12 -18.84 -15.95
CA LYS A 352 -5.11 -18.70 -17.42
C LYS A 352 -4.28 -19.80 -18.09
N ALA A 353 -3.11 -20.14 -17.53
CA ALA A 353 -2.28 -21.23 -18.04
C ALA A 353 -2.97 -22.61 -17.94
N GLU A 354 -3.89 -22.77 -16.99
CA GLU A 354 -4.75 -23.96 -16.88
C GLU A 354 -5.99 -23.92 -17.79
N GLY A 355 -6.14 -22.89 -18.62
CA GLY A 355 -7.27 -22.73 -19.55
C GLY A 355 -8.52 -22.10 -18.93
N LEU A 356 -8.46 -21.65 -17.67
CA LEU A 356 -9.59 -21.02 -16.99
C LEU A 356 -9.74 -19.56 -17.42
N LYS A 357 -10.98 -19.11 -17.56
CA LYS A 357 -11.34 -17.77 -18.06
C LYS A 357 -11.99 -16.92 -16.97
N LYS A 358 -11.48 -15.69 -16.82
CA LYS A 358 -12.11 -14.66 -15.99
C LYS A 358 -13.53 -14.37 -16.49
N GLY A 359 -14.48 -14.17 -15.59
CA GLY A 359 -15.88 -13.96 -15.94
C GLY A 359 -16.65 -15.26 -16.27
N ILE A 360 -16.00 -16.42 -16.24
CA ILE A 360 -16.62 -17.73 -16.43
C ILE A 360 -16.26 -18.64 -15.25
N ASP A 361 -14.97 -18.95 -15.09
CA ASP A 361 -14.46 -19.90 -14.10
C ASP A 361 -14.07 -19.21 -12.79
N TYR A 362 -13.52 -18.00 -12.90
CA TYR A 362 -13.09 -17.19 -11.76
C TYR A 362 -13.36 -15.70 -11.99
N GLU A 363 -13.27 -14.95 -10.91
CA GLU A 363 -13.50 -13.53 -10.81
C GLU A 363 -12.41 -12.91 -9.92
N THR A 364 -12.15 -11.62 -10.10
CA THR A 364 -11.21 -10.88 -9.26
C THR A 364 -11.77 -9.57 -8.77
N VAL A 365 -11.36 -9.18 -7.56
CA VAL A 365 -11.63 -7.84 -7.02
C VAL A 365 -10.34 -7.27 -6.46
N VAL A 366 -10.13 -5.96 -6.65
CA VAL A 366 -9.00 -5.22 -6.09
C VAL A 366 -9.55 -4.08 -5.23
N ILE A 367 -9.15 -4.07 -3.96
CA ILE A 367 -9.55 -3.06 -2.99
C ILE A 367 -8.32 -2.35 -2.41
N SER A 368 -8.50 -1.08 -2.08
CA SER A 368 -7.51 -0.28 -1.35
C SER A 368 -8.11 0.08 0.01
N GLN A 369 -7.46 -0.34 1.09
CA GLN A 369 -7.89 -0.12 2.47
C GLN A 369 -6.73 0.39 3.32
N LYS A 370 -7.02 0.91 4.51
CA LYS A 370 -5.98 1.28 5.47
C LYS A 370 -5.58 0.07 6.32
N SER A 371 -4.32 0.03 6.76
CA SER A 371 -3.78 -0.97 7.69
C SER A 371 -4.57 -1.01 9.01
N HIS A 372 -4.98 0.16 9.51
CA HIS A 372 -5.80 0.34 10.72
C HIS A 372 -6.66 1.60 10.63
N ALA A 373 -7.34 1.97 11.73
CA ALA A 373 -8.32 3.05 11.77
C ALA A 373 -7.71 4.37 11.27
N GLY A 374 -8.35 4.99 10.28
CA GLY A 374 -7.76 6.13 9.56
C GLY A 374 -7.61 7.43 10.35
N TYR A 375 -8.21 7.52 11.54
CA TYR A 375 -8.03 8.63 12.48
C TYR A 375 -6.87 8.40 13.47
N TYR A 376 -6.33 7.18 13.53
CA TYR A 376 -5.18 6.85 14.36
C TYR A 376 -3.89 7.09 13.55
N PRO A 377 -2.80 7.60 14.16
CA PRO A 377 -1.55 7.91 13.45
C PRO A 377 -0.98 6.73 12.66
N MET A 378 -0.17 7.04 11.63
CA MET A 378 0.56 6.06 10.82
C MET A 378 -0.29 5.02 10.08
N ALA A 379 -1.58 5.28 9.85
CA ALA A 379 -2.41 4.40 9.04
C ALA A 379 -1.98 4.47 7.56
N THR A 380 -1.44 3.37 7.04
CA THR A 380 -0.92 3.28 5.65
C THR A 380 -1.90 2.54 4.75
N PRO A 381 -1.98 2.87 3.45
CA PRO A 381 -2.76 2.08 2.50
C PRO A 381 -2.17 0.68 2.31
N LEU A 382 -3.03 -0.29 2.03
CA LEU A 382 -2.72 -1.59 1.48
C LEU A 382 -3.70 -1.89 0.34
N THR A 383 -3.18 -2.48 -0.73
CA THR A 383 -3.93 -2.95 -1.89
C THR A 383 -4.05 -4.46 -1.79
N LEU A 384 -5.27 -4.96 -1.80
CA LEU A 384 -5.59 -6.37 -1.71
C LEU A 384 -6.34 -6.80 -2.96
N LYS A 385 -5.82 -7.81 -3.64
CA LYS A 385 -6.48 -8.53 -4.72
C LYS A 385 -6.95 -9.90 -4.22
N LEU A 386 -8.19 -10.23 -4.53
CA LEU A 386 -8.79 -11.53 -4.25
C LEU A 386 -9.18 -12.22 -5.55
N VAL A 387 -8.89 -13.51 -5.66
CA VAL A 387 -9.25 -14.37 -6.81
C VAL A 387 -10.18 -15.48 -6.30
N PHE A 388 -11.36 -15.62 -6.89
CA PHE A 388 -12.40 -16.52 -6.40
C PHE A 388 -13.31 -17.03 -7.51
N THR A 389 -13.99 -18.15 -7.29
CA THR A 389 -14.97 -18.70 -8.23
C THR A 389 -16.32 -17.98 -8.12
N ARG A 390 -17.19 -18.12 -9.13
CA ARG A 390 -18.59 -17.63 -9.03
C ARG A 390 -19.42 -18.24 -7.90
N LYS A 391 -19.00 -19.41 -7.39
CA LYS A 391 -19.60 -20.05 -6.21
C LYS A 391 -19.03 -19.50 -4.89
N GLY A 392 -18.10 -18.55 -4.95
CA GLY A 392 -17.48 -17.94 -3.77
C GLY A 392 -16.31 -18.72 -3.17
N LYS A 393 -15.82 -19.80 -3.82
CA LYS A 393 -14.59 -20.49 -3.37
C LYS A 393 -13.40 -19.58 -3.62
N ILE A 394 -12.59 -19.33 -2.59
CA ILE A 394 -11.38 -18.51 -2.72
C ILE A 394 -10.29 -19.37 -3.39
N LEU A 395 -9.69 -18.83 -4.44
CA LEU A 395 -8.62 -19.49 -5.20
C LEU A 395 -7.24 -18.93 -4.84
N GLY A 396 -7.16 -17.65 -4.49
CA GLY A 396 -5.93 -17.01 -4.07
C GLY A 396 -6.12 -15.55 -3.68
N ALA A 397 -5.08 -14.97 -3.09
CA ALA A 397 -5.04 -13.57 -2.71
C ALA A 397 -3.61 -13.01 -2.83
N GLN A 398 -3.53 -11.71 -3.07
CA GLN A 398 -2.29 -10.95 -3.20
C GLN A 398 -2.46 -9.63 -2.46
N ILE A 399 -1.45 -9.20 -1.72
CA ILE A 399 -1.52 -7.98 -0.91
C ILE A 399 -0.19 -7.24 -0.99
N VAL A 400 -0.24 -5.93 -1.22
CA VAL A 400 0.93 -5.04 -1.20
C VAL A 400 0.59 -3.82 -0.34
N GLY A 401 1.47 -3.45 0.58
CA GLY A 401 1.29 -2.29 1.45
C GLY A 401 2.44 -2.12 2.44
N GLN A 402 2.51 -0.98 3.12
CA GLN A 402 3.59 -0.70 4.08
C GLN A 402 3.40 -1.38 5.45
N ASP A 403 2.16 -1.75 5.79
CA ASP A 403 1.85 -2.30 7.12
C ASP A 403 0.63 -3.23 7.13
N GLY A 404 0.66 -4.22 8.01
CA GLY A 404 -0.43 -5.17 8.25
C GLY A 404 -0.79 -6.06 7.06
N VAL A 405 0.16 -6.31 6.16
CA VAL A 405 0.03 -7.17 4.97
C VAL A 405 0.06 -8.65 5.36
N ASP A 406 1.06 -9.03 6.15
CA ASP A 406 1.27 -10.36 6.74
C ASP A 406 0.02 -10.86 7.48
N LYS A 407 -0.56 -10.04 8.37
CA LYS A 407 -1.78 -10.40 9.11
C LYS A 407 -2.94 -10.76 8.18
N ARG A 408 -3.11 -10.01 7.09
CA ARG A 408 -4.24 -10.16 6.16
C ARG A 408 -4.03 -11.38 5.27
N ILE A 409 -2.81 -11.61 4.79
CA ILE A 409 -2.53 -12.80 3.99
C ILE A 409 -2.66 -14.07 4.82
N ASP A 410 -2.22 -14.08 6.08
CA ASP A 410 -2.34 -15.23 6.98
C ASP A 410 -3.79 -15.56 7.30
N THR A 411 -4.61 -14.53 7.53
CA THR A 411 -6.06 -14.69 7.74
C THR A 411 -6.72 -15.34 6.51
N ILE A 412 -6.37 -14.90 5.31
CA ILE A 412 -6.92 -15.46 4.07
C ILE A 412 -6.37 -16.86 3.79
N ALA A 413 -5.07 -17.09 3.99
CA ALA A 413 -4.45 -18.40 3.81
C ALA A 413 -5.07 -19.44 4.75
N THR A 414 -5.29 -19.07 6.01
CA THR A 414 -6.01 -19.88 7.00
C THR A 414 -7.44 -20.16 6.53
N THR A 415 -8.15 -19.14 6.05
CA THR A 415 -9.52 -19.30 5.54
C THR A 415 -9.57 -20.27 4.36
N ILE A 416 -8.63 -20.19 3.41
CA ILE A 416 -8.55 -21.13 2.29
C ILE A 416 -8.26 -22.54 2.81
N ARG A 417 -7.33 -22.68 3.76
CA ARG A 417 -6.92 -23.99 4.31
C ARG A 417 -8.08 -24.74 4.98
N VAL A 418 -8.98 -24.02 5.66
CA VAL A 418 -10.17 -24.62 6.31
C VAL A 418 -11.39 -24.72 5.38
N GLY A 419 -11.22 -24.47 4.07
CA GLY A 419 -12.31 -24.56 3.09
C GLY A 419 -13.31 -23.39 3.14
N GLY A 420 -12.94 -22.26 3.74
CA GLY A 420 -13.77 -21.07 3.82
C GLY A 420 -13.98 -20.39 2.46
N THR A 421 -15.06 -19.62 2.36
CA THR A 421 -15.50 -18.94 1.12
C THR A 421 -15.55 -17.42 1.33
N ILE A 422 -15.96 -16.67 0.29
CA ILE A 422 -16.29 -15.25 0.41
C ILE A 422 -17.27 -14.98 1.57
N GLU A 423 -18.22 -15.89 1.81
CA GLU A 423 -19.16 -15.78 2.92
C GLU A 423 -18.47 -15.89 4.28
N THR A 424 -17.43 -16.72 4.38
CA THR A 424 -16.60 -16.82 5.59
C THR A 424 -15.89 -15.50 5.86
N LEU A 425 -15.25 -14.88 4.85
CA LEU A 425 -14.53 -13.61 5.01
C LEU A 425 -15.40 -12.48 5.58
N LYS A 426 -16.68 -12.44 5.20
CA LYS A 426 -17.65 -11.47 5.71
C LYS A 426 -17.97 -11.64 7.20
N LYS A 427 -17.94 -12.88 7.69
CA LYS A 427 -18.33 -13.25 9.05
C LYS A 427 -17.19 -13.26 10.05
N LEU A 428 -15.93 -13.18 9.58
CA LEU A 428 -14.76 -13.19 10.46
C LEU A 428 -14.84 -12.02 11.45
N GLU A 429 -14.87 -12.35 12.73
CA GLU A 429 -14.71 -11.41 13.84
C GLU A 429 -13.21 -11.31 14.18
N LEU A 430 -12.58 -10.24 13.71
CA LEU A 430 -11.14 -10.02 13.87
C LEU A 430 -10.87 -8.98 14.95
N ALA A 431 -9.71 -9.11 15.62
CA ALA A 431 -9.33 -8.20 16.69
C ALA A 431 -9.29 -6.74 16.21
N TYR A 432 -10.04 -5.87 16.92
CA TYR A 432 -10.15 -4.46 16.60
C TYR A 432 -9.84 -3.58 17.82
N ALA A 433 -8.81 -2.75 17.66
CA ALA A 433 -8.67 -1.45 18.31
C ALA A 433 -7.98 -0.50 17.31
N PRO A 434 -8.08 0.83 17.49
CA PRO A 434 -7.59 1.81 16.52
C PRO A 434 -6.14 1.62 16.02
N PRO A 435 -5.16 1.18 16.84
CA PRO A 435 -3.79 0.97 16.38
C PRO A 435 -3.60 -0.26 15.47
N TYR A 436 -4.54 -1.19 15.44
CA TYR A 436 -4.32 -2.52 14.84
C TYR A 436 -5.22 -2.81 13.64
N SER A 437 -6.45 -2.31 13.64
CA SER A 437 -7.38 -2.55 12.54
C SER A 437 -8.44 -1.44 12.46
N SER A 438 -9.45 -1.66 11.62
CA SER A 438 -10.69 -0.89 11.55
C SER A 438 -11.86 -1.76 12.01
N ALA A 439 -12.99 -1.15 12.34
CA ALA A 439 -14.20 -1.88 12.74
C ALA A 439 -14.65 -2.93 11.70
N LYS A 440 -14.27 -2.73 10.44
CA LYS A 440 -14.31 -3.74 9.38
C LYS A 440 -12.89 -3.88 8.86
N ASP A 441 -12.28 -5.04 9.06
CA ASP A 441 -10.92 -5.30 8.60
C ASP A 441 -10.88 -5.29 7.06
N PRO A 442 -9.74 -4.95 6.42
CA PRO A 442 -9.54 -5.14 4.99
C PRO A 442 -9.96 -6.53 4.46
N VAL A 443 -9.80 -7.60 5.26
CA VAL A 443 -10.30 -8.94 4.90
C VAL A 443 -11.83 -8.98 4.82
N ASN A 444 -12.54 -8.39 5.78
CA ASN A 444 -14.00 -8.29 5.73
C ASN A 444 -14.44 -7.44 4.54
N MET A 445 -13.74 -6.33 4.29
CA MET A 445 -14.02 -5.45 3.15
C MET A 445 -13.86 -6.17 1.81
N ALA A 446 -12.85 -7.02 1.66
CA ALA A 446 -12.68 -7.86 0.47
C ALA A 446 -13.86 -8.82 0.30
N GLY A 447 -14.31 -9.45 1.40
CA GLY A 447 -15.51 -10.30 1.42
C GLY A 447 -16.77 -9.55 1.00
N PHE A 448 -17.02 -8.35 1.54
CA PHE A 448 -18.18 -7.53 1.16
C PHE A 448 -18.14 -7.09 -0.30
N VAL A 449 -16.97 -6.69 -0.80
CA VAL A 449 -16.81 -6.26 -2.21
C VAL A 449 -17.01 -7.43 -3.17
N ALA A 450 -16.45 -8.59 -2.88
CA ALA A 450 -16.66 -9.80 -3.68
C ALA A 450 -18.13 -10.26 -3.67
N ASP A 451 -18.80 -10.23 -2.51
CA ASP A 451 -20.24 -10.55 -2.40
C ASP A 451 -21.12 -9.58 -3.19
N ASN A 452 -20.82 -8.28 -3.14
CA ASN A 452 -21.54 -7.28 -3.93
C ASN A 452 -21.38 -7.52 -5.43
N TYR A 453 -20.20 -7.95 -5.87
CA TYR A 453 -19.95 -8.33 -7.26
C TYR A 453 -20.74 -9.59 -7.64
N LEU A 454 -20.68 -10.66 -6.83
CA LEU A 454 -21.41 -11.91 -7.08
C LEU A 454 -22.93 -11.72 -7.14
N LYS A 455 -23.47 -10.76 -6.38
CA LYS A 455 -24.90 -10.40 -6.39
C LYS A 455 -25.28 -9.46 -7.54
N GLY A 456 -24.34 -9.07 -8.40
CA GLY A 456 -24.58 -8.14 -9.51
C GLY A 456 -24.94 -6.71 -9.07
N LEU A 457 -24.62 -6.32 -7.82
CA LEU A 457 -24.92 -4.96 -7.32
C LEU A 457 -24.02 -3.90 -7.96
N VAL A 458 -22.83 -4.31 -8.39
CA VAL A 458 -21.84 -3.46 -9.04
C VAL A 458 -20.91 -4.32 -9.89
N SER A 459 -20.33 -3.73 -10.93
CA SER A 459 -19.25 -4.34 -11.72
C SER A 459 -18.00 -3.45 -11.65
N PHE A 460 -16.83 -4.05 -11.84
CA PHE A 460 -15.54 -3.36 -11.77
C PHE A 460 -14.89 -3.29 -13.14
N VAL A 461 -14.05 -2.27 -13.31
CA VAL A 461 -13.21 -2.05 -14.50
C VAL A 461 -11.77 -1.85 -14.01
N MET A 462 -10.85 -2.60 -14.61
CA MET A 462 -9.42 -2.39 -14.45
C MET A 462 -8.95 -1.20 -15.28
N PRO A 463 -7.86 -0.51 -14.90
CA PRO A 463 -7.38 0.65 -15.65
C PRO A 463 -7.14 0.40 -17.15
N GLU A 464 -6.66 -0.79 -17.53
CA GLU A 464 -6.45 -1.20 -18.93
C GLU A 464 -7.73 -1.43 -19.75
N GLU A 465 -8.86 -1.68 -19.09
CA GLU A 465 -10.15 -1.96 -19.73
C GLU A 465 -10.92 -0.67 -20.09
N ILE A 466 -10.40 0.51 -19.70
CA ILE A 466 -11.02 1.81 -19.99
C ILE A 466 -10.81 2.16 -21.46
N THR A 467 -11.91 2.37 -22.20
CA THR A 467 -11.89 2.83 -23.59
C THR A 467 -12.38 4.27 -23.73
N LYS A 468 -12.12 4.90 -24.88
CA LYS A 468 -12.53 6.29 -25.17
C LYS A 468 -14.05 6.49 -25.21
N ASP A 469 -14.82 5.42 -25.41
CA ASP A 469 -16.29 5.48 -25.46
C ASP A 469 -16.92 5.50 -24.06
N MET A 470 -16.15 5.17 -23.02
CA MET A 470 -16.57 5.22 -21.63
C MET A 470 -16.45 6.64 -21.07
N VAL A 471 -17.38 7.00 -20.19
CA VAL A 471 -17.36 8.29 -19.48
C VAL A 471 -16.81 8.08 -18.08
N LEU A 472 -15.69 8.74 -17.79
CA LEU A 472 -15.10 8.72 -16.46
C LEU A 472 -15.76 9.77 -15.57
N LEU A 473 -16.32 9.34 -14.44
CA LEU A 473 -16.93 10.21 -13.44
C LEU A 473 -16.06 10.25 -12.17
N ASP A 474 -15.37 11.38 -11.99
CA ASP A 474 -14.62 11.72 -10.78
C ASP A 474 -15.57 12.20 -9.69
N VAL A 475 -15.70 11.41 -8.62
CA VAL A 475 -16.60 11.71 -7.50
C VAL A 475 -15.88 12.20 -6.24
N ARG A 476 -14.60 12.57 -6.40
CA ARG A 476 -13.78 13.16 -5.34
C ARG A 476 -14.16 14.63 -5.09
N GLU A 477 -13.65 15.20 -4.01
CA GLU A 477 -13.83 16.63 -3.73
C GLU A 477 -12.92 17.48 -4.64
N ASP A 478 -13.24 18.76 -4.83
CA ASP A 478 -12.50 19.67 -5.73
C ASP A 478 -10.98 19.70 -5.47
N MET A 479 -10.58 19.67 -4.19
CA MET A 479 -9.17 19.74 -3.79
C MET A 479 -8.38 18.49 -4.22
N GLU A 480 -8.99 17.31 -4.21
CA GLU A 480 -8.35 16.08 -4.68
C GLU A 480 -8.12 16.13 -6.20
N ARG A 481 -9.07 16.72 -6.92
CA ARG A 481 -8.98 16.90 -8.37
C ARG A 481 -7.88 17.88 -8.77
N LEU A 482 -7.71 18.96 -8.00
CA LEU A 482 -6.63 19.94 -8.21
C LEU A 482 -5.24 19.32 -8.09
N ALA A 483 -5.05 18.37 -7.17
CA ALA A 483 -3.79 17.65 -7.00
C ALA A 483 -3.49 16.77 -8.22
N TRP A 484 -4.49 15.98 -8.64
CA TRP A 484 -4.36 15.10 -9.79
C TRP A 484 -5.73 14.60 -10.28
N GLN A 485 -5.89 14.40 -11.58
CA GLN A 485 -7.10 13.87 -12.20
C GLN A 485 -6.77 12.94 -13.38
N ILE A 486 -7.70 12.02 -13.69
CA ILE A 486 -7.67 11.34 -14.98
C ILE A 486 -8.14 12.33 -16.06
N PRO A 487 -7.40 12.50 -17.17
CA PRO A 487 -7.82 13.37 -18.28
C PRO A 487 -9.25 13.08 -18.73
N ASP A 488 -9.94 14.11 -19.21
CA ASP A 488 -11.29 14.04 -19.81
C ASP A 488 -12.39 13.48 -18.89
N SER A 489 -12.14 13.40 -17.57
CA SER A 489 -13.16 12.98 -16.60
C SER A 489 -14.14 14.11 -16.26
N ILE A 490 -15.43 13.77 -16.18
CA ILE A 490 -16.47 14.63 -15.61
C ILE A 490 -16.30 14.66 -14.10
N HIS A 491 -16.42 15.83 -13.48
CA HIS A 491 -16.26 15.98 -12.03
C HIS A 491 -17.55 16.42 -11.36
N ILE A 492 -18.05 15.56 -10.48
CA ILE A 492 -19.21 15.81 -9.64
C ILE A 492 -18.94 15.15 -8.29
N PRO A 493 -18.59 15.92 -7.24
CA PRO A 493 -18.37 15.36 -5.90
C PRO A 493 -19.54 14.49 -5.44
N LEU A 494 -19.26 13.41 -4.71
CA LEU A 494 -20.29 12.44 -4.29
C LEU A 494 -21.52 13.10 -3.63
N GLY A 495 -21.31 14.14 -2.83
CA GLY A 495 -22.38 14.89 -2.15
C GLY A 495 -23.30 15.68 -3.10
N GLU A 496 -22.87 15.91 -4.34
CA GLU A 496 -23.60 16.70 -5.34
C GLU A 496 -24.29 15.85 -6.40
N ILE A 497 -23.89 14.58 -6.58
CA ILE A 497 -24.40 13.69 -7.63
C ILE A 497 -25.92 13.66 -7.70
N ARG A 498 -26.62 13.63 -6.55
CA ARG A 498 -28.10 13.56 -6.53
C ARG A 498 -28.76 14.82 -7.12
N ARG A 499 -28.10 15.98 -7.02
CA ARG A 499 -28.60 17.27 -7.54
C ARG A 499 -28.13 17.54 -8.97
N ARG A 500 -26.99 16.97 -9.36
CA ARG A 500 -26.31 17.20 -10.64
C ARG A 500 -26.33 15.98 -11.56
N MET A 501 -27.23 15.04 -11.32
CA MET A 501 -27.26 13.76 -12.03
C MET A 501 -27.56 13.89 -13.51
N GLU A 502 -28.28 14.95 -13.90
CA GLU A 502 -28.65 15.25 -15.29
C GLU A 502 -27.43 15.62 -16.16
N GLU A 503 -26.31 16.04 -15.54
CA GLU A 503 -25.03 16.27 -16.23
C GLU A 503 -24.36 14.96 -16.68
N ILE A 504 -24.81 13.81 -16.17
CA ILE A 504 -24.23 12.50 -16.45
C ILE A 504 -25.02 11.83 -17.59
N PRO A 505 -24.37 11.48 -18.72
CA PRO A 505 -25.07 10.85 -19.85
C PRO A 505 -25.65 9.49 -19.46
N LYS A 506 -26.85 9.16 -19.93
CA LYS A 506 -27.54 7.88 -19.63
C LYS A 506 -27.29 6.80 -20.67
N ASP A 507 -26.89 7.19 -21.87
CA ASP A 507 -26.68 6.35 -23.05
C ASP A 507 -25.26 5.75 -23.12
N LYS A 508 -24.36 6.12 -22.20
CA LYS A 508 -22.97 5.68 -22.17
C LYS A 508 -22.64 4.80 -20.96
N VAL A 509 -21.55 4.05 -21.06
CA VAL A 509 -20.95 3.34 -19.92
C VAL A 509 -20.30 4.37 -19.00
N ILE A 510 -20.79 4.45 -17.76
CA ILE A 510 -20.23 5.35 -16.74
C ILE A 510 -19.25 4.57 -15.87
N VAL A 511 -18.00 5.03 -15.80
CA VAL A 511 -16.99 4.48 -14.89
C VAL A 511 -16.73 5.49 -13.79
N THR A 512 -17.26 5.18 -12.61
CA THR A 512 -17.09 6.02 -11.42
C THR A 512 -15.73 5.76 -10.77
N TYR A 513 -15.05 6.81 -10.32
CA TYR A 513 -13.79 6.66 -9.58
C TYR A 513 -13.64 7.66 -8.44
N CYS A 514 -12.91 7.25 -7.41
CA CYS A 514 -12.48 8.12 -6.33
C CYS A 514 -11.10 7.68 -5.82
N ALA A 515 -10.61 8.25 -4.72
CA ALA A 515 -9.27 7.94 -4.21
C ALA A 515 -9.02 6.44 -4.00
N VAL A 516 -9.96 5.73 -3.37
CA VAL A 516 -9.78 4.33 -2.91
C VAL A 516 -10.97 3.40 -3.26
N GLY A 517 -11.92 3.87 -4.08
CA GLY A 517 -13.08 3.10 -4.55
C GLY A 517 -14.35 3.18 -3.71
N VAL A 518 -14.31 3.48 -2.41
CA VAL A 518 -15.50 3.48 -1.52
C VAL A 518 -16.57 4.49 -1.95
N ARG A 519 -16.18 5.76 -2.18
CA ARG A 519 -17.11 6.80 -2.67
C ARG A 519 -17.64 6.50 -4.08
N SER A 520 -16.79 5.87 -4.90
CA SER A 520 -17.14 5.47 -6.27
C SER A 520 -18.23 4.39 -6.26
N TYR A 521 -18.11 3.36 -5.40
CA TYR A 521 -19.18 2.37 -5.20
C TYR A 521 -20.52 3.03 -4.84
N ASN A 522 -20.52 3.99 -3.91
CA ASN A 522 -21.74 4.70 -3.52
C ASN A 522 -22.34 5.47 -4.70
N ALA A 523 -21.51 6.17 -5.49
CA ALA A 523 -21.95 6.86 -6.70
C ALA A 523 -22.56 5.88 -7.71
N ALA A 524 -21.89 4.74 -7.96
CA ALA A 524 -22.40 3.70 -8.85
C ALA A 524 -23.77 3.20 -8.42
N ARG A 525 -23.96 2.89 -7.13
CA ARG A 525 -25.25 2.45 -6.60
C ARG A 525 -26.34 3.51 -6.72
N ILE A 526 -26.01 4.79 -6.50
CA ILE A 526 -26.96 5.90 -6.71
C ILE A 526 -27.40 5.94 -8.18
N LEU A 527 -26.48 5.92 -9.13
CA LEU A 527 -26.79 6.00 -10.56
C LEU A 527 -27.60 4.79 -11.02
N MET A 528 -27.20 3.56 -10.65
CA MET A 528 -27.90 2.34 -11.04
C MET A 528 -29.35 2.31 -10.55
N GLN A 529 -29.61 2.81 -9.34
CA GLN A 529 -30.98 2.88 -8.78
C GLN A 529 -31.84 3.98 -9.41
N ASN A 530 -31.23 4.93 -10.15
CA ASN A 530 -31.92 6.02 -10.84
C ASN A 530 -31.95 5.84 -12.37
N GLY A 531 -31.73 4.61 -12.85
CA GLY A 531 -31.94 4.23 -14.25
C GLY A 531 -30.71 4.27 -15.16
N TRP A 532 -29.50 4.41 -14.61
CA TRP A 532 -28.27 4.17 -15.38
C TRP A 532 -27.97 2.67 -15.41
N ASN A 533 -28.18 2.03 -16.56
CA ASN A 533 -28.05 0.58 -16.68
C ASN A 533 -26.59 0.09 -16.83
N GLN A 534 -25.68 0.98 -17.23
CA GLN A 534 -24.28 0.64 -17.52
C GLN A 534 -23.33 1.46 -16.64
N VAL A 535 -23.24 1.10 -15.36
CA VAL A 535 -22.34 1.76 -14.41
C VAL A 535 -21.33 0.76 -13.86
N ARG A 536 -20.05 1.16 -13.88
CA ARG A 536 -18.93 0.38 -13.39
C ARG A 536 -18.08 1.21 -12.41
N VAL A 537 -17.31 0.53 -11.58
CA VAL A 537 -16.40 1.13 -10.60
C VAL A 537 -14.97 0.87 -11.02
N LEU A 538 -14.15 1.92 -11.05
CA LEU A 538 -12.71 1.76 -11.23
C LEU A 538 -12.11 0.99 -10.04
N ALA A 539 -11.49 -0.16 -10.32
CA ALA A 539 -10.85 -0.99 -9.31
C ALA A 539 -9.67 -0.27 -8.64
N GLY A 540 -9.48 -0.46 -7.32
CA GLY A 540 -8.36 0.10 -6.55
C GLY A 540 -8.33 1.63 -6.34
N GLY A 541 -9.02 2.43 -7.16
CA GLY A 541 -9.05 3.90 -7.06
C GLY A 541 -7.88 4.61 -7.75
N THR A 542 -7.72 5.92 -7.51
CA THR A 542 -6.75 6.76 -8.24
C THR A 542 -5.30 6.39 -7.97
N SER A 543 -4.94 6.04 -6.73
CA SER A 543 -3.54 5.69 -6.41
C SER A 543 -3.13 4.42 -7.16
N PHE A 544 -4.01 3.40 -7.15
CA PHE A 544 -3.79 2.18 -7.92
C PHE A 544 -3.73 2.45 -9.43
N TYR A 545 -4.59 3.34 -9.96
CA TYR A 545 -4.54 3.75 -11.37
C TYR A 545 -3.20 4.39 -11.74
N LYS A 546 -2.64 5.27 -10.89
CA LYS A 546 -1.32 5.88 -11.12
C LYS A 546 -0.23 4.81 -11.20
N SER A 547 -0.19 3.92 -10.20
CA SER A 547 0.79 2.82 -10.18
C SER A 547 0.63 1.88 -11.38
N PHE A 548 -0.61 1.59 -11.79
CA PHE A 548 -0.90 0.70 -12.92
C PHE A 548 -0.22 1.16 -14.23
N PHE A 549 -0.23 2.46 -14.50
CA PHE A 549 0.39 3.06 -15.69
C PHE A 549 1.82 3.56 -15.43
N PHE A 550 2.42 3.16 -14.30
CA PHE A 550 3.81 3.48 -14.02
C PHE A 550 4.71 2.88 -15.10
N GLN A 551 5.60 3.72 -15.64
CA GLN A 551 6.62 3.30 -16.57
C GLN A 551 7.94 3.22 -15.82
N ALA A 552 8.47 2.00 -15.72
CA ALA A 552 9.76 1.77 -15.08
C ALA A 552 10.84 2.61 -15.76
N LYS A 553 11.63 3.31 -14.96
CA LYS A 553 12.73 4.14 -15.45
C LYS A 553 14.02 3.35 -15.41
N GLU A 554 14.70 3.34 -16.55
CA GLU A 554 16.08 2.91 -16.67
C GLU A 554 16.97 4.15 -16.42
N LYS A 555 17.81 4.15 -15.38
CA LYS A 555 18.86 5.18 -15.29
C LYS A 555 20.01 4.73 -16.19
N ILE A 556 20.29 5.52 -17.23
CA ILE A 556 21.49 5.38 -18.05
C ILE A 556 22.68 5.76 -17.17
N GLN A 557 23.69 4.88 -17.07
CA GLN A 557 24.94 5.22 -16.38
C GLN A 557 25.60 6.42 -17.08
N PRO A 558 26.08 7.43 -16.35
CA PRO A 558 26.89 8.48 -16.96
C PRO A 558 28.16 7.85 -17.54
N LYS A 559 28.52 8.23 -18.76
CA LYS A 559 29.83 7.88 -19.34
C LYS A 559 30.93 8.44 -18.44
N GLU A 560 31.98 7.66 -18.18
CA GLU A 560 33.20 8.13 -17.52
C GLU A 560 33.72 9.36 -18.29
N GLY A 561 33.63 10.54 -17.68
CA GLY A 561 34.06 11.80 -18.31
C GLY A 561 33.38 13.07 -17.79
N GLU A 562 32.21 13.00 -17.16
CA GLU A 562 31.55 14.19 -16.58
C GLU A 562 31.60 14.16 -15.05
N GLN A 563 32.80 14.30 -14.48
CA GLN A 563 32.94 14.89 -13.16
C GLN A 563 32.70 16.39 -13.29
N GLN A 564 31.44 16.82 -13.37
CA GLN A 564 31.11 18.15 -12.88
C GLN A 564 31.14 18.07 -11.36
N SER A 565 32.25 18.57 -10.81
CA SER A 565 32.37 18.93 -9.41
C SER A 565 31.26 19.91 -9.04
N HIS A 566 30.10 19.40 -8.61
CA HIS A 566 29.23 20.17 -7.74
C HIS A 566 29.86 20.14 -6.35
N GLN A 567 30.87 21.02 -6.17
CA GLN A 567 31.09 21.61 -4.87
C GLN A 567 29.81 22.36 -4.52
N LEU A 568 28.92 21.70 -3.79
CA LEU A 568 27.90 22.39 -3.02
C LEU A 568 28.66 23.17 -1.95
N GLU A 569 28.89 24.45 -2.20
CA GLU A 569 29.21 25.39 -1.15
C GLU A 569 28.11 25.28 -0.10
N GLU A 570 28.43 24.69 1.06
CA GLU A 570 27.61 24.79 2.27
C GLU A 570 27.56 26.26 2.70
N THR A 571 26.70 27.04 2.06
CA THR A 571 26.25 28.30 2.63
C THR A 571 25.15 27.95 3.63
N LYS A 572 25.55 27.54 4.85
CA LYS A 572 24.66 27.48 6.00
C LYS A 572 24.21 28.90 6.35
N SER A 573 23.22 29.40 5.60
CA SER A 573 22.34 30.44 6.12
C SER A 573 21.37 29.76 7.10
N GLN A 574 21.39 30.21 8.36
CA GLN A 574 20.44 29.79 9.38
C GLN A 574 19.04 30.29 8.99
N LEU A 575 18.33 29.54 8.13
CA LEU A 575 16.91 29.73 7.87
C LEU A 575 16.14 28.75 8.75
N GLU A 576 15.11 29.25 9.43
CA GLU A 576 14.27 28.48 10.36
C GLU A 576 13.53 27.36 9.60
N ILE A 577 13.87 26.10 9.90
CA ILE A 577 13.22 24.92 9.29
C ILE A 577 11.97 24.59 10.10
N LYS A 578 10.79 24.90 9.55
CA LYS A 578 9.52 24.42 10.12
C LYS A 578 9.32 22.95 9.76
N LYS A 579 8.95 22.12 10.74
CA LYS A 579 8.61 20.71 10.54
C LYS A 579 7.10 20.52 10.58
N LEU A 580 6.54 19.76 9.63
CA LEU A 580 5.11 19.48 9.53
C LEU A 580 4.88 17.98 9.38
N ASP A 581 4.18 17.40 10.34
CA ASP A 581 3.79 15.99 10.30
C ASP A 581 2.41 15.79 9.64
N CYS A 582 2.46 15.12 8.50
CA CYS A 582 1.32 14.70 7.69
C CYS A 582 1.17 13.17 7.63
N CYS A 583 1.89 12.41 8.44
CA CYS A 583 1.81 10.97 8.49
C CYS A 583 0.40 10.48 8.87
N GLY A 584 -0.06 9.38 8.25
CA GLY A 584 -1.43 8.85 8.39
C GLY A 584 -2.52 9.59 7.60
N LEU A 585 -2.23 10.75 7.01
CA LEU A 585 -3.11 11.45 6.07
C LEU A 585 -2.89 10.92 4.65
N GLN A 586 -3.98 10.73 3.91
CA GLN A 586 -3.94 10.40 2.48
C GLN A 586 -4.25 11.64 1.67
N CYS A 587 -3.85 11.67 0.40
CA CYS A 587 -4.23 12.70 -0.55
C CYS A 587 -5.74 13.08 -0.44
N PRO A 588 -6.07 14.37 -0.22
CA PRO A 588 -5.21 15.56 -0.29
C PRO A 588 -4.68 16.04 1.06
N GLY A 589 -4.90 15.30 2.16
CA GLY A 589 -4.61 15.72 3.53
C GLY A 589 -3.19 16.25 3.76
N PRO A 590 -2.12 15.58 3.29
CA PRO A 590 -0.77 16.10 3.36
C PRO A 590 -0.62 17.44 2.62
N ILE A 591 -1.13 17.55 1.38
CA ILE A 591 -1.08 18.79 0.60
C ILE A 591 -1.90 19.92 1.24
N MET A 592 -3.03 19.60 1.88
CA MET A 592 -3.85 20.60 2.57
C MET A 592 -3.13 21.17 3.79
N LYS A 593 -2.54 20.30 4.62
CA LYS A 593 -1.71 20.74 5.75
C LYS A 593 -0.49 21.52 5.28
N VAL A 594 0.14 21.10 4.18
CA VAL A 594 1.25 21.81 3.57
C VAL A 594 0.82 23.18 3.08
N ASN A 595 -0.28 23.30 2.34
CA ASN A 595 -0.78 24.58 1.86
C ASN A 595 -1.16 25.51 3.02
N ALA A 596 -1.82 24.99 4.06
CA ALA A 596 -2.15 25.75 5.26
C ALA A 596 -0.89 26.27 5.97
N THR A 597 0.13 25.41 6.13
CA THR A 597 1.39 25.77 6.79
C THR A 597 2.21 26.72 5.92
N MET A 598 2.36 26.41 4.63
CA MET A 598 3.09 27.21 3.65
C MET A 598 2.46 28.59 3.44
N SER A 599 1.14 28.72 3.57
CA SER A 599 0.45 30.02 3.54
C SER A 599 0.86 30.93 4.71
N THR A 600 1.23 30.34 5.86
CA THR A 600 1.69 31.07 7.06
C THR A 600 3.20 31.33 7.11
N MET A 601 3.98 30.83 6.15
CA MET A 601 5.43 31.00 6.10
C MET A 601 5.85 32.27 5.37
N GLN A 602 7.05 32.78 5.59
CA GLN A 602 7.63 33.89 4.82
C GLN A 602 8.35 33.37 3.57
N PRO A 603 8.41 34.15 2.47
CA PRO A 603 9.21 33.80 1.30
C PRO A 603 10.66 33.48 1.69
N GLY A 604 11.21 32.38 1.14
CA GLY A 604 12.54 31.89 1.49
C GLY A 604 12.57 30.92 2.68
N GLU A 605 11.53 30.87 3.52
CA GLU A 605 11.44 29.87 4.61
C GLU A 605 11.26 28.44 4.07
N ILE A 606 11.78 27.49 4.84
CA ILE A 606 11.88 26.09 4.47
C ILE A 606 10.91 25.26 5.33
N LEU A 607 10.01 24.52 4.68
CA LEU A 607 9.09 23.58 5.31
C LEU A 607 9.54 22.15 5.03
N LYS A 608 9.85 21.41 6.08
CA LYS A 608 10.16 19.98 6.04
C LYS A 608 8.90 19.20 6.43
N VAL A 609 8.33 18.46 5.49
CA VAL A 609 7.02 17.78 5.64
C VAL A 609 7.23 16.27 5.67
N SER A 610 6.84 15.58 6.73
CA SER A 610 6.80 14.11 6.76
C SER A 610 5.42 13.60 6.34
N ALA A 611 5.35 12.61 5.44
CA ALA A 611 4.12 11.95 5.06
C ALA A 611 4.34 10.46 4.73
N THR A 612 3.35 9.61 5.00
CA THR A 612 3.39 8.16 4.73
C THR A 612 2.69 7.77 3.42
N ASP A 613 2.09 8.73 2.71
CA ASP A 613 1.42 8.51 1.42
C ASP A 613 2.44 8.50 0.27
N MET A 614 2.58 7.38 -0.45
CA MET A 614 3.58 7.24 -1.52
C MET A 614 3.39 8.26 -2.65
N GLY A 615 2.13 8.60 -2.97
CA GLY A 615 1.82 9.60 -3.99
C GLY A 615 2.15 11.05 -3.60
N PHE A 616 2.42 11.32 -2.32
CA PHE A 616 2.63 12.68 -1.81
C PHE A 616 3.84 13.36 -2.45
N ALA A 617 4.95 12.64 -2.65
CA ALA A 617 6.18 13.22 -3.21
C ALA A 617 5.99 13.73 -4.65
N ALA A 618 5.24 12.98 -5.46
CA ALA A 618 4.90 13.38 -6.82
C ALA A 618 3.88 14.54 -6.81
N ASP A 619 2.84 14.43 -5.98
CA ASP A 619 1.77 15.43 -5.91
C ASP A 619 2.30 16.78 -5.37
N ILE A 620 3.19 16.77 -4.37
CA ILE A 620 3.74 18.01 -3.80
C ILE A 620 4.69 18.72 -4.76
N LYS A 621 5.44 17.97 -5.58
CA LYS A 621 6.28 18.54 -6.63
C LYS A 621 5.44 19.30 -7.66
N ASN A 622 4.34 18.70 -8.11
CA ASN A 622 3.38 19.34 -9.02
C ASN A 622 2.68 20.54 -8.37
N TRP A 623 2.31 20.43 -7.09
CA TRP A 623 1.71 21.51 -6.32
C TRP A 623 2.66 22.71 -6.19
N CYS A 624 3.95 22.47 -5.92
CA CYS A 624 4.98 23.52 -5.86
C CYS A 624 5.07 24.29 -7.18
N GLN A 625 5.14 23.57 -8.31
CA GLN A 625 5.16 24.19 -9.65
C GLN A 625 3.95 25.07 -9.93
N ARG A 626 2.74 24.64 -9.53
CA ARG A 626 1.49 25.37 -9.77
C ARG A 626 1.26 26.55 -8.82
N THR A 627 1.80 26.48 -7.60
CA THR A 627 1.65 27.52 -6.57
C THR A 627 2.81 28.52 -6.53
N GLY A 628 3.86 28.27 -7.31
CA GLY A 628 5.06 29.11 -7.36
C GLY A 628 6.03 28.87 -6.21
N ASN A 629 5.88 27.78 -5.46
CA ASN A 629 6.82 27.35 -4.41
C ASN A 629 7.93 26.46 -5.01
N THR A 630 9.07 26.35 -4.32
CA THR A 630 10.23 25.57 -4.81
C THR A 630 10.32 24.25 -4.08
N PHE A 631 10.41 23.15 -4.81
CA PHE A 631 10.78 21.85 -4.24
C PHE A 631 12.30 21.79 -4.09
N ILE A 632 12.81 21.63 -2.86
CA ILE A 632 14.26 21.59 -2.60
C ILE A 632 14.76 20.16 -2.69
N GLU A 633 14.30 19.30 -1.77
CA GLU A 633 14.84 17.94 -1.61
C GLU A 633 13.76 16.98 -1.11
N LYS A 634 13.99 15.70 -1.34
CA LYS A 634 13.24 14.58 -0.76
C LYS A 634 14.23 13.73 0.01
N GLU A 635 13.98 13.60 1.29
CA GLU A 635 14.62 12.61 2.15
C GLU A 635 13.61 11.49 2.49
N LYS A 636 14.13 10.35 2.91
CA LYS A 636 13.32 9.22 3.32
C LYS A 636 13.82 8.70 4.65
N GLN A 637 12.94 8.65 5.65
CA GLN A 637 13.25 8.16 7.00
C GLN A 637 12.24 7.06 7.37
N GLY A 638 12.66 5.81 7.26
CA GLY A 638 11.78 4.66 7.49
C GLY A 638 10.59 4.65 6.53
N LYS A 639 9.36 4.53 7.06
CA LYS A 639 8.09 4.54 6.30
C LYS A 639 7.61 5.95 5.91
N GLU A 640 8.35 6.99 6.27
CA GLU A 640 8.00 8.39 5.99
C GLU A 640 8.81 8.93 4.82
N VAL A 641 8.12 9.60 3.90
CA VAL A 641 8.73 10.48 2.91
C VAL A 641 8.78 11.88 3.50
N ILE A 642 9.98 12.42 3.63
CA ILE A 642 10.21 13.77 4.13
C ILE A 642 10.55 14.67 2.94
N VAL A 643 9.69 15.63 2.67
CA VAL A 643 9.87 16.57 1.56
C VAL A 643 10.19 17.95 2.11
N THR A 644 11.30 18.53 1.67
CA THR A 644 11.70 19.89 1.99
C THR A 644 11.30 20.80 0.84
N ILE A 645 10.45 21.78 1.13
CA ILE A 645 9.91 22.75 0.16
C ILE A 645 10.15 24.16 0.68
N GLN A 646 10.57 25.04 -0.21
CA GLN A 646 10.77 26.46 0.08
C GLN A 646 9.57 27.25 -0.37
N LYS A 647 9.15 28.20 0.47
CA LYS A 647 8.16 29.18 0.02
C LYS A 647 8.77 30.06 -1.06
N GLY A 648 8.15 30.06 -2.24
CA GLY A 648 8.58 30.93 -3.33
C GLY A 648 8.26 32.39 -3.02
N GLU A 649 9.08 33.31 -3.52
CA GLU A 649 8.71 34.72 -3.55
C GLU A 649 7.49 34.90 -4.44
N LYS A 650 6.54 35.72 -3.98
CA LYS A 650 5.43 36.16 -4.83
C LYS A 650 6.03 36.67 -6.13
N ARG A 651 5.75 35.99 -7.26
CA ARG A 651 6.05 36.53 -8.58
C ARG A 651 5.59 37.98 -8.61
N LYS A 652 6.52 38.90 -8.88
CA LYS A 652 6.17 40.21 -9.44
C LYS A 652 5.26 39.91 -10.64
N LYS A 653 4.05 40.47 -10.64
CA LYS A 653 3.25 40.62 -11.86
C LYS A 653 4.12 41.39 -12.86
N SER A 654 4.81 40.72 -13.77
CA SER A 654 5.22 41.35 -15.02
C SER A 654 4.07 41.14 -16.00
N GLN A 655 3.36 42.25 -16.24
CA GLN A 655 2.23 42.48 -17.16
C GLN A 655 0.90 41.78 -16.81
N ILE A 656 -0.01 42.55 -16.22
CA ILE A 656 -1.45 42.41 -16.45
C ILE A 656 -1.92 43.73 -17.05
N ASP A 657 -2.52 43.65 -18.23
CA ASP A 657 -3.39 44.67 -18.80
C ASP A 657 -4.43 45.13 -17.76
N LYS A 658 -4.42 46.44 -17.47
CA LYS A 658 -5.42 47.32 -16.81
C LYS A 658 -6.23 46.82 -15.58
N PRO A 659 -6.43 47.68 -14.56
CA PRO A 659 -7.17 47.32 -13.34
C PRO A 659 -8.69 47.24 -13.59
N GLU A 660 -9.33 46.15 -13.19
CA GLU A 660 -10.76 46.13 -12.91
C GLU A 660 -11.05 47.07 -11.73
N THR A 661 -12.03 47.96 -11.89
CA THR A 661 -12.42 48.89 -10.83
C THR A 661 -13.16 48.12 -9.73
N LEU A 662 -12.70 48.24 -8.48
CA LEU A 662 -13.34 47.64 -7.30
C LEU A 662 -14.67 48.34 -7.00
N GLN A 663 -15.77 47.59 -6.93
CA GLN A 663 -17.12 48.15 -6.79
C GLN A 663 -17.97 47.56 -5.66
N GLY A 664 -17.53 46.48 -4.99
CA GLY A 664 -18.30 45.81 -3.94
C GLY A 664 -18.46 46.59 -2.64
N LYS A 665 -19.35 46.14 -1.76
CA LYS A 665 -19.57 46.66 -0.40
C LYS A 665 -19.60 45.51 0.59
N THR A 666 -18.98 45.67 1.75
CA THR A 666 -19.07 44.68 2.83
C THR A 666 -19.59 45.29 4.12
N LEU A 667 -20.35 44.50 4.88
CA LEU A 667 -20.87 44.89 6.19
C LEU A 667 -20.60 43.77 7.20
N VAL A 668 -20.09 44.07 8.39
CA VAL A 668 -20.09 43.13 9.53
C VAL A 668 -21.28 43.47 10.41
N VAL A 669 -22.11 42.47 10.73
CA VAL A 669 -23.24 42.63 11.65
C VAL A 669 -22.95 41.83 12.92
N PHE A 670 -22.55 42.56 13.96
CA PHE A 670 -22.20 41.99 15.26
C PHE A 670 -23.37 42.03 16.25
N ASP A 671 -24.19 43.09 16.18
CA ASP A 671 -25.29 43.33 17.12
C ASP A 671 -26.60 42.64 16.71
N GLY A 672 -27.43 42.27 17.69
CA GLY A 672 -28.74 41.64 17.52
C GLY A 672 -29.93 42.56 17.79
N ASP A 673 -29.73 43.82 18.13
CA ASP A 673 -30.81 44.78 18.39
C ASP A 673 -31.58 45.16 17.11
N LEU A 674 -32.90 45.29 17.24
CA LEU A 674 -33.83 45.47 16.10
C LEU A 674 -33.48 46.68 15.23
N ASP A 675 -33.19 47.83 15.84
CA ASP A 675 -32.92 49.09 15.14
C ASP A 675 -31.57 49.10 14.40
N LYS A 676 -30.54 48.46 14.96
CA LYS A 676 -29.21 48.36 14.34
C LYS A 676 -29.23 47.40 13.15
N VAL A 677 -29.83 46.23 13.34
CA VAL A 677 -29.98 45.23 12.28
C VAL A 677 -30.86 45.74 11.14
N LEU A 678 -31.92 46.50 11.47
CA LEU A 678 -32.76 47.16 10.47
C LEU A 678 -31.95 48.13 9.60
N ALA A 679 -31.09 48.94 10.21
CA ALA A 679 -30.20 49.86 9.48
C ALA A 679 -29.21 49.11 8.57
N SER A 680 -28.61 48.00 9.04
CA SER A 680 -27.70 47.18 8.24
C SER A 680 -28.35 46.66 6.96
N PHE A 681 -29.58 46.15 7.05
CA PHE A 681 -30.32 45.62 5.90
C PHE A 681 -30.84 46.72 4.96
N ILE A 682 -31.15 47.92 5.46
CA ILE A 682 -31.50 49.07 4.60
C ILE A 682 -30.29 49.49 3.77
N ILE A 683 -29.12 49.63 4.40
CA ILE A 683 -27.88 50.03 3.71
C ILE A 683 -27.48 48.97 2.67
N ALA A 684 -27.55 47.70 3.03
CA ALA A 684 -27.21 46.61 2.12
C ALA A 684 -28.14 46.54 0.90
N ASN A 685 -29.45 46.68 1.10
CA ASN A 685 -30.41 46.74 0.00
C ASN A 685 -30.22 47.98 -0.89
N GLY A 686 -29.95 49.15 -0.29
CA GLY A 686 -29.65 50.37 -1.05
C GLY A 686 -28.40 50.22 -1.92
N ALA A 687 -27.34 49.61 -1.39
CA ALA A 687 -26.12 49.32 -2.14
C ALA A 687 -26.33 48.29 -3.26
N ALA A 688 -27.10 47.23 -3.00
CA ALA A 688 -27.44 46.23 -4.01
C ALA A 688 -28.30 46.80 -5.14
N ALA A 689 -29.26 47.68 -4.82
CA ALA A 689 -30.09 48.36 -5.82
C ALA A 689 -29.29 49.29 -6.75
N MET A 690 -28.15 49.79 -6.30
CA MET A 690 -27.20 50.55 -7.13
C MET A 690 -26.28 49.65 -7.99
N GLY A 691 -26.58 48.35 -8.08
CA GLY A 691 -25.83 47.38 -8.88
C GLY A 691 -24.47 47.00 -8.28
N ARG A 692 -24.26 47.22 -6.97
CA ARG A 692 -22.99 46.90 -6.30
C ARG A 692 -23.10 45.55 -5.59
N PRO A 693 -22.13 44.63 -5.74
CA PRO A 693 -22.16 43.37 -4.99
C PRO A 693 -21.97 43.65 -3.49
N VAL A 694 -22.84 43.09 -2.65
CA VAL A 694 -22.83 43.33 -1.20
C VAL A 694 -22.70 42.03 -0.43
N THR A 695 -21.76 41.98 0.53
CA THR A 695 -21.62 40.86 1.48
C THR A 695 -21.85 41.36 2.91
N MET A 696 -22.78 40.75 3.64
CA MET A 696 -23.04 40.99 5.06
C MET A 696 -22.57 39.79 5.90
N PHE A 697 -21.67 40.01 6.85
CA PHE A 697 -21.06 38.98 7.67
C PHE A 697 -21.57 39.05 9.13
N PHE A 698 -22.35 38.04 9.53
CA PHE A 698 -23.02 37.95 10.83
C PHE A 698 -22.20 37.13 11.81
N THR A 699 -21.89 37.72 12.96
CA THR A 699 -21.07 37.09 14.00
C THR A 699 -21.66 37.38 15.38
N PHE A 700 -21.32 36.55 16.38
CA PHE A 700 -21.81 36.65 17.75
C PHE A 700 -23.33 36.90 17.84
N TRP A 701 -23.78 37.97 18.50
CA TRP A 701 -25.20 38.22 18.76
C TRP A 701 -26.02 38.44 17.49
N GLY A 702 -25.40 38.99 16.43
CA GLY A 702 -25.98 39.15 15.10
C GLY A 702 -26.41 37.83 14.45
N LEU A 703 -25.86 36.68 14.86
CA LEU A 703 -26.33 35.37 14.39
C LEU A 703 -27.77 35.06 14.82
N ASN A 704 -28.25 35.64 15.92
CA ASN A 704 -29.61 35.39 16.39
C ASN A 704 -30.68 35.96 15.44
N VAL A 705 -30.32 37.00 14.66
CA VAL A 705 -31.16 37.57 13.60
C VAL A 705 -31.52 36.49 12.58
N LEU A 706 -30.52 35.67 12.25
CA LEU A 706 -30.61 34.62 11.24
C LEU A 706 -31.23 33.34 11.77
N ARG A 707 -31.61 33.22 13.05
CA ARG A 707 -32.21 31.98 13.57
C ARG A 707 -33.65 31.78 13.10
N LYS A 708 -34.03 30.52 12.82
CA LYS A 708 -35.42 30.12 12.59
C LYS A 708 -36.26 30.38 13.83
N GLN A 709 -37.47 30.87 13.61
CA GLN A 709 -38.40 31.22 14.71
C GLN A 709 -38.93 29.98 15.44
N LYS A 710 -39.08 28.86 14.72
CA LYS A 710 -39.52 27.57 15.27
C LYS A 710 -38.34 26.82 15.88
N SER A 711 -38.56 26.19 17.03
CA SER A 711 -37.53 25.34 17.67
C SER A 711 -37.26 24.12 16.80
N VAL A 712 -36.00 23.89 16.45
CA VAL A 712 -35.55 22.68 15.75
C VAL A 712 -34.93 21.73 16.77
N LYS A 713 -35.26 20.43 16.70
CA LYS A 713 -34.64 19.41 17.55
C LYS A 713 -33.25 19.10 17.01
N VAL A 714 -32.22 19.44 17.77
CA VAL A 714 -30.81 19.21 17.44
C VAL A 714 -30.09 18.61 18.66
N ASN A 715 -29.13 17.73 18.42
CA ASN A 715 -28.36 17.07 19.47
C ASN A 715 -27.30 18.02 20.02
N LYS A 716 -27.47 18.43 21.28
CA LYS A 716 -26.65 19.45 21.96
C LYS A 716 -26.08 18.94 23.28
N THR A 717 -24.88 19.40 23.64
CA THR A 717 -24.33 19.14 24.98
C THR A 717 -25.19 19.83 26.06
N MET A 718 -25.03 19.46 27.33
CA MET A 718 -25.81 20.05 28.43
C MET A 718 -25.62 21.58 28.52
N LEU A 719 -24.41 22.09 28.24
CA LEU A 719 -24.10 23.52 28.24
C LEU A 719 -24.79 24.25 27.07
N ASP A 720 -24.71 23.69 25.86
CA ASP A 720 -25.29 24.27 24.64
C ASP A 720 -26.83 24.37 24.70
N LYS A 721 -27.48 23.42 25.39
CA LYS A 721 -28.93 23.43 25.61
C LYS A 721 -29.37 24.61 26.48
N VAL A 722 -28.57 25.00 27.47
CA VAL A 722 -28.84 26.16 28.34
C VAL A 722 -28.68 27.46 27.57
N PHE A 723 -27.58 27.63 26.84
CA PHE A 723 -27.34 28.80 25.99
C PHE A 723 -28.43 28.97 24.92
N ALA A 724 -28.83 27.89 24.23
CA ALA A 724 -29.86 27.93 23.21
C ALA A 724 -31.28 28.29 23.70
N LYS A 725 -31.54 28.20 25.01
CA LYS A 725 -32.81 28.57 25.67
C LYS A 725 -32.83 30.06 26.10
N MET A 726 -31.68 30.64 26.43
CA MET A 726 -31.56 32.04 26.86
C MET A 726 -31.53 33.05 25.70
N MET A 727 -31.11 32.63 24.50
CA MET A 727 -30.95 33.53 23.35
C MET A 727 -32.22 33.66 22.47
N PRO A 728 -32.48 34.85 21.88
CA PRO A 728 -33.63 35.06 21.00
C PRO A 728 -33.55 34.20 19.73
N ARG A 729 -34.72 33.87 19.17
CA ARG A 729 -34.85 33.01 17.98
C ARG A 729 -35.51 33.80 16.84
N GLY A 730 -34.69 34.38 15.98
CA GLY A 730 -35.09 35.05 14.75
C GLY A 730 -35.55 36.49 14.89
N ALA A 731 -35.65 37.17 13.75
CA ALA A 731 -35.94 38.60 13.59
C ALA A 731 -37.17 39.11 14.38
N LYS A 732 -38.25 38.32 14.51
CA LYS A 732 -39.47 38.75 15.24
C LYS A 732 -39.25 39.00 16.73
N LYS A 733 -38.32 38.27 17.34
CA LYS A 733 -38.05 38.29 18.79
C LYS A 733 -36.99 39.30 19.20
N LEU A 734 -36.42 40.04 18.25
CA LEU A 734 -35.46 41.11 18.51
C LEU A 734 -36.15 42.31 19.14
N LYS A 735 -35.40 43.05 19.96
CA LYS A 735 -35.86 44.16 20.79
C LYS A 735 -35.15 45.44 20.38
N LEU A 736 -35.77 46.59 20.62
CA LEU A 736 -35.10 47.88 20.43
C LEU A 736 -33.94 48.05 21.41
N SER A 737 -32.84 48.62 20.93
CA SER A 737 -31.64 48.92 21.73
C SER A 737 -31.90 49.90 22.89
N LYS A 738 -32.87 50.82 22.71
CA LYS A 738 -33.27 51.84 23.70
C LYS A 738 -34.79 52.03 23.75
N MET A 739 -35.29 52.58 24.88
CA MET A 739 -36.72 52.85 25.14
C MET A 739 -37.65 51.63 25.00
N HIS A 740 -37.15 50.44 25.36
CA HIS A 740 -37.90 49.19 25.24
C HIS A 740 -39.19 49.16 26.08
N LEU A 741 -39.24 49.84 27.26
CA LEU A 741 -40.40 49.98 28.16
C LEU A 741 -41.20 48.67 28.33
N PHE A 742 -40.55 47.62 28.85
CA PHE A 742 -41.12 46.26 29.01
C PHE A 742 -41.74 45.64 27.73
N GLY A 743 -41.39 46.14 26.55
CA GLY A 743 -41.87 45.67 25.24
C GLY A 743 -42.80 46.66 24.53
N ILE A 744 -43.30 47.67 25.26
CA ILE A 744 -44.23 48.69 24.73
C ILE A 744 -43.56 49.49 23.61
N GLY A 745 -42.28 49.87 23.77
CA GLY A 745 -41.56 50.62 22.74
C GLY A 745 -41.38 49.83 21.43
N THR A 746 -41.02 48.55 21.53
CA THR A 746 -40.84 47.66 20.37
C THR A 746 -42.15 47.44 19.62
N ALA A 747 -43.29 47.38 20.31
CA ALA A 747 -44.61 47.25 19.67
C ALA A 747 -45.02 48.57 18.97
N MET A 748 -44.77 49.71 19.62
CA MET A 748 -45.09 51.04 19.08
C MET A 748 -44.34 51.31 17.78
N ILE A 749 -43.03 51.04 17.73
CA ILE A 749 -42.23 51.30 16.52
C ILE A 749 -42.66 50.42 15.33
N LYS A 750 -42.98 49.13 15.57
CA LYS A 750 -43.47 48.23 14.52
C LYS A 750 -44.81 48.71 13.96
N ASN A 751 -45.68 49.26 14.79
CA ASN A 751 -46.96 49.84 14.35
C ASN A 751 -46.74 51.13 13.52
N VAL A 752 -45.80 51.99 13.93
CA VAL A 752 -45.44 53.20 13.18
C VAL A 752 -44.85 52.84 11.81
N MET A 753 -43.92 51.88 11.76
CA MET A 753 -43.33 51.39 10.50
C MET A 753 -44.42 50.91 9.53
N LYS A 754 -45.39 50.12 10.02
CA LYS A 754 -46.52 49.65 9.21
C LYS A 754 -47.37 50.79 8.66
N LYS A 755 -47.69 51.80 9.49
CA LYS A 755 -48.44 53.00 9.05
C LYS A 755 -47.69 53.82 8.01
N LYS A 756 -46.36 53.88 8.11
CA LYS A 756 -45.48 54.60 7.20
C LYS A 756 -45.00 53.77 6.00
N GLN A 757 -45.54 52.56 5.81
CA GLN A 757 -45.15 51.63 4.74
C GLN A 757 -43.65 51.31 4.69
N VAL A 758 -42.98 51.31 5.85
CA VAL A 758 -41.59 50.84 5.96
C VAL A 758 -41.60 49.32 6.07
N PHE A 759 -40.83 48.65 5.21
CA PHE A 759 -40.67 47.20 5.24
C PHE A 759 -40.22 46.72 6.62
N SER A 760 -40.83 45.63 7.07
CA SER A 760 -40.40 44.90 8.26
C SER A 760 -39.00 44.31 8.08
N LEU A 761 -38.32 44.00 9.20
CA LEU A 761 -36.99 43.40 9.12
C LEU A 761 -37.02 42.06 8.38
N GLU A 762 -38.09 41.28 8.54
CA GLU A 762 -38.29 40.04 7.79
C GLU A 762 -38.41 40.28 6.28
N GLU A 763 -39.12 41.32 5.86
CA GLU A 763 -39.24 41.72 4.46
C GLU A 763 -37.90 42.24 3.91
N LEU A 764 -37.13 42.99 4.70
CA LEU A 764 -35.82 43.49 4.28
C LEU A 764 -34.75 42.39 4.16
N ILE A 765 -34.80 41.37 5.04
CA ILE A 765 -33.96 40.17 4.93
C ILE A 765 -34.30 39.42 3.64
N THR A 766 -35.60 39.28 3.34
CA THR A 766 -36.07 38.65 2.09
C THR A 766 -35.61 39.45 0.87
N GLN A 767 -35.82 40.77 0.85
CA GLN A 767 -35.40 41.65 -0.25
C GLN A 767 -33.88 41.65 -0.44
N ALA A 768 -33.10 41.63 0.64
CA ALA A 768 -31.63 41.58 0.53
C ALA A 768 -31.18 40.31 -0.19
N LYS A 769 -31.78 39.17 0.18
CA LYS A 769 -31.50 37.89 -0.48
C LYS A 769 -31.95 37.88 -1.94
N GLU A 770 -33.11 38.46 -2.25
CA GLU A 770 -33.61 38.58 -3.62
C GLU A 770 -32.74 39.51 -4.48
N ASN A 771 -32.20 40.57 -3.89
CA ASN A 771 -31.29 41.52 -4.55
C ASN A 771 -29.83 41.03 -4.62
N GLY A 772 -29.55 39.78 -4.25
CA GLY A 772 -28.22 39.18 -4.36
C GLY A 772 -27.22 39.61 -3.28
N VAL A 773 -27.70 40.17 -2.15
CA VAL A 773 -26.86 40.42 -0.97
C VAL A 773 -26.50 39.08 -0.33
N ARG A 774 -25.20 38.83 -0.17
CA ARG A 774 -24.69 37.60 0.46
C ARG A 774 -24.72 37.74 1.97
N LEU A 775 -25.52 36.92 2.66
CA LEU A 775 -25.57 36.89 4.13
C LEU A 775 -24.71 35.74 4.63
N VAL A 776 -23.60 36.02 5.31
CA VAL A 776 -22.59 35.05 5.72
C VAL A 776 -22.57 34.91 7.25
N ALA A 777 -22.86 33.74 7.80
CA ALA A 777 -22.74 33.42 9.21
C ALA A 777 -21.33 32.95 9.57
N CYS A 778 -20.78 33.50 10.65
CA CYS A 778 -19.46 33.16 11.15
C CYS A 778 -19.46 31.78 11.83
N THR A 779 -18.80 30.80 11.20
CA THR A 779 -18.76 29.40 11.68
C THR A 779 -18.13 29.27 13.07
N MET A 780 -17.07 30.03 13.36
CA MET A 780 -16.46 30.06 14.69
C MET A 780 -17.45 30.53 15.78
N SER A 781 -18.22 31.59 15.49
CA SER A 781 -19.21 32.10 16.44
C SER A 781 -20.41 31.17 16.59
N MET A 782 -20.77 30.43 15.54
CA MET A 782 -21.79 29.38 15.61
C MET A 782 -21.38 28.24 16.54
N ASP A 783 -20.12 27.79 16.45
CA ASP A 783 -19.56 26.73 17.30
C ASP A 783 -19.52 27.17 18.78
N ILE A 784 -19.06 28.40 19.06
CA ILE A 784 -18.99 28.96 20.43
C ILE A 784 -20.38 29.09 21.07
N MET A 785 -21.39 29.48 20.29
CA MET A 785 -22.75 29.72 20.79
C MET A 785 -23.65 28.47 20.74
N GLY A 786 -23.09 27.33 20.31
CA GLY A 786 -23.81 26.07 20.14
C GLY A 786 -25.01 26.21 19.20
N ILE A 787 -24.88 27.01 18.14
CA ILE A 787 -25.93 27.24 17.13
C ILE A 787 -25.60 26.36 15.92
N HIS A 788 -26.48 25.41 15.61
CA HIS A 788 -26.26 24.57 14.44
C HIS A 788 -26.87 25.19 13.17
N PRO A 789 -26.32 24.90 11.97
CA PRO A 789 -26.85 25.41 10.70
C PRO A 789 -28.36 25.21 10.50
N GLU A 790 -28.90 24.10 11.01
CA GLU A 790 -30.33 23.76 10.93
C GLU A 790 -31.22 24.73 11.71
N GLU A 791 -30.64 25.47 12.66
CA GLU A 791 -31.31 26.52 13.43
C GLU A 791 -31.32 27.88 12.71
N LEU A 792 -30.65 28.07 11.56
CA LEU A 792 -30.64 29.33 10.80
C LEU A 792 -31.63 29.34 9.63
N ILE A 793 -32.06 30.54 9.20
CA ILE A 793 -32.93 30.78 8.05
C ILE A 793 -32.23 30.36 6.76
N ASP A 794 -33.03 29.92 5.80
CA ASP A 794 -32.49 29.39 4.56
C ASP A 794 -31.81 30.51 3.75
N GLY A 795 -30.76 30.17 3.01
CA GLY A 795 -29.99 31.12 2.17
C GLY A 795 -28.99 31.99 2.92
N VAL A 796 -28.53 31.56 4.10
CA VAL A 796 -27.36 32.10 4.79
C VAL A 796 -26.15 31.24 4.42
N GLU A 797 -25.07 31.88 4.00
CA GLU A 797 -23.78 31.26 3.72
C GLU A 797 -22.97 31.09 5.01
N PHE A 798 -21.96 30.23 5.02
CA PHE A 798 -21.12 29.99 6.20
C PHE A 798 -19.66 30.32 5.86
N GLY A 799 -19.05 31.21 6.62
CA GLY A 799 -17.71 31.69 6.31
C GLY A 799 -16.90 32.06 7.55
N GLY A 800 -15.58 31.88 7.46
CA GLY A 800 -14.63 32.40 8.44
C GLY A 800 -14.15 33.81 8.08
N VAL A 801 -13.29 34.37 8.93
CA VAL A 801 -12.69 35.70 8.71
C VAL A 801 -11.96 35.80 7.35
N ALA A 802 -11.36 34.71 6.85
CA ALA A 802 -10.69 34.68 5.55
C ALA A 802 -11.66 34.84 4.36
N SER A 803 -12.85 34.22 4.41
CA SER A 803 -13.88 34.42 3.39
C SER A 803 -14.40 35.86 3.40
N TYR A 804 -14.58 36.44 4.59
CA TYR A 804 -14.98 37.84 4.70
C TYR A 804 -13.94 38.81 4.11
N LEU A 805 -12.65 38.60 4.44
CA LEU A 805 -11.58 39.47 3.98
C LEU A 805 -11.35 39.35 2.46
N ALA A 806 -11.52 38.17 1.88
CA ALA A 806 -11.50 37.98 0.42
C ALA A 806 -12.61 38.76 -0.30
N ASP A 807 -13.77 38.93 0.35
CA ASP A 807 -14.87 39.75 -0.16
C ASP A 807 -14.63 41.25 0.11
N ALA A 808 -14.01 41.61 1.23
CA ALA A 808 -13.64 42.98 1.56
C ALA A 808 -12.53 43.54 0.64
N GLU A 809 -11.59 42.70 0.20
CA GLU A 809 -10.55 43.08 -0.78
C GLU A 809 -11.12 43.35 -2.19
N LYS A 810 -12.28 42.77 -2.50
CA LYS A 810 -13.04 43.02 -3.73
C LYS A 810 -14.05 44.17 -3.58
N ALA A 811 -14.20 44.71 -2.38
CA ALA A 811 -15.09 45.82 -2.05
C ALA A 811 -14.32 47.13 -1.89
N ASN A 812 -14.98 48.26 -2.19
CA ASN A 812 -14.41 49.58 -2.00
C ASN A 812 -15.01 50.34 -0.80
N VAL A 813 -15.96 49.72 -0.07
CA VAL A 813 -16.45 50.19 1.23
C VAL A 813 -16.72 49.00 2.14
N ASN A 814 -16.32 49.12 3.41
CA ASN A 814 -16.52 48.13 4.46
C ASN A 814 -17.11 48.83 5.70
N LEU A 815 -18.23 48.35 6.24
CA LEU A 815 -18.92 48.93 7.40
C LEU A 815 -19.05 47.91 8.53
N PHE A 816 -18.92 48.33 9.78
CA PHE A 816 -19.11 47.48 10.95
C PHE A 816 -20.31 48.00 11.74
N VAL A 817 -21.30 47.14 11.98
CA VAL A 817 -22.60 47.51 12.58
C VAL A 817 -22.94 46.65 13.79
#